data_AF-A0A1B6G8D8-F1
#
_entry.id   AF-A0A1B6G8D8-F1
#
_cell.length_a   1.000
_cell.length_b   1.000
_cell.length_c   1.000
_cell.angle_alpha   90.00
_cell.angle_beta   90.00
_cell.angle_gamma   90.00
#
_symmetry.space_group_name_H-M   'P 1'
#
loop_
_entity.id
_entity.type
_entity.pdbx_description
1 polymer ?
#
loop_
_entity_poly.entity_id
_entity_poly.type
_entity_poly.pdbx_seq_one_letter_code
_entity_poly.pdbx_strand_id
1 'polypeptide(L)'
;SGPNSTPHYHWCLLQVFQYLTAKELLDAGQTCRLWNRVSYDEMLWKHLLYRDFRIDSSVGILPGKSSWLEEYKRLCYHTPTVCSEVLTDHSHQVLHVSFAHNGTMFATSSKDGYIIVWESNYPATEKYNHDMKNFSWKYTQFSQFNQSDTLLLVSGVHFGTPNSTSGEIAVFSLTDGFQLQCRVVNKPYDIFGTWYSDQHLLSGDLYWLAHMVSTTGLWLNKASQETASEHTPILSQLFRFYNTNASSVRAIMVANCLTSKPVPPTCAEVSPPPPPATERGNPLSHRDINRRSASFRCNMHVDDAPPSDQQSSEGEGQSSAICYNTDYRMFERQWQQSRDSDSDGSSSDEVEVESEVSDMSVEGDEEDLAQMPEKYLIFTTGSKTYTPHQIGLKRIKPVTLPPVLAPGITLQDRLAERRERRQREREREDAGFPPRVDPDWLDYAAVADRFDTIDHVIDLHGHIIGMGLSPDHRFLYVNSRPWPSGYRIKNPLDPPPIAQEIDIHVIDLVTLKEVGTMLRAHKAYTPNNECFFIFLDVCDHYVASGAEDKHGYLWDRHYGVCLAKYPHTDVVNSVAFNPRDNGMLVTTSDDYTVKVWRSRATLEPLVGVSRTNHLPRAVKGHQKNPRCNMKKCVTL
;
A
#
# COMPACT_ATOMS: atom_id res chain seq x y z
N SER A 1 54.47 -33.35 -2.08
CA SER A 1 53.21 -32.81 -2.64
C SER A 1 52.88 -31.53 -1.89
N GLY A 2 53.24 -30.38 -2.45
CA GLY A 2 53.34 -29.11 -1.71
C GLY A 2 52.00 -28.39 -1.44
N PRO A 3 51.98 -27.41 -0.50
CA PRO A 3 50.76 -26.80 0.04
C PRO A 3 50.18 -25.64 -0.81
N ASN A 4 50.72 -25.38 -2.01
CA ASN A 4 50.45 -24.13 -2.75
C ASN A 4 49.46 -24.26 -3.93
N SER A 5 48.71 -25.37 -4.08
CA SER A 5 47.77 -25.56 -5.20
C SER A 5 46.29 -25.33 -4.86
N THR A 6 45.95 -25.06 -3.60
CA THR A 6 44.56 -24.91 -3.11
C THR A 6 43.74 -23.77 -3.74
N PRO A 7 44.28 -22.61 -4.16
CA PRO A 7 43.46 -21.53 -4.72
C PRO A 7 42.85 -21.89 -6.08
N HIS A 8 43.59 -22.61 -6.92
CA HIS A 8 43.14 -22.96 -8.28
C HIS A 8 41.98 -23.96 -8.26
N TYR A 9 42.02 -24.97 -7.39
CA TYR A 9 40.93 -25.94 -7.26
C TYR A 9 39.66 -25.32 -6.69
N HIS A 10 39.80 -24.41 -5.71
CA HIS A 10 38.66 -23.70 -5.15
C HIS A 10 37.95 -22.84 -6.21
N TRP A 11 38.72 -22.10 -7.00
CA TRP A 11 38.18 -21.28 -8.09
C TRP A 11 37.51 -22.13 -9.19
N CYS A 12 38.12 -23.23 -9.61
CA CYS A 12 37.49 -24.15 -10.56
C CYS A 12 36.18 -24.73 -10.05
N LEU A 13 36.10 -25.07 -8.76
CA LEU A 13 34.85 -25.57 -8.16
C LEU A 13 33.77 -24.49 -8.14
N LEU A 14 34.09 -23.24 -7.83
CA LEU A 14 33.12 -22.12 -7.91
C LEU A 14 32.57 -21.95 -9.34
N GLN A 15 33.44 -22.05 -10.36
CA GLN A 15 33.04 -21.95 -11.77
C GLN A 15 32.13 -23.11 -12.21
N VAL A 16 32.26 -24.30 -11.61
CA VAL A 16 31.35 -25.42 -11.88
C VAL A 16 30.06 -25.25 -11.09
N PHE A 17 30.16 -24.92 -9.81
CA PHE A 17 29.03 -24.86 -8.88
C PHE A 17 28.03 -23.75 -9.22
N GLN A 18 28.47 -22.66 -9.88
CA GLN A 18 27.56 -21.58 -10.33
C GLN A 18 26.51 -22.03 -11.34
N TYR A 19 26.70 -23.17 -12.00
CA TYR A 19 25.74 -23.75 -12.94
C TYR A 19 24.74 -24.70 -12.26
N LEU A 20 24.95 -25.04 -10.99
CA LEU A 20 24.03 -25.91 -10.24
C LEU A 20 22.79 -25.14 -9.80
N THR A 21 21.70 -25.86 -9.58
CA THR A 21 20.56 -25.35 -8.80
C THR A 21 20.92 -25.29 -7.31
N ALA A 22 20.20 -24.47 -6.54
CA ALA A 22 20.42 -24.38 -5.08
C ALA A 22 20.33 -25.75 -4.37
N LYS A 23 19.43 -26.63 -4.83
CA LYS A 23 19.30 -27.98 -4.28
C LYS A 23 20.53 -28.84 -4.60
N GLU A 24 20.93 -28.89 -5.87
CA GLU A 24 22.10 -29.67 -6.31
C GLU A 24 23.39 -29.17 -5.67
N LEU A 25 23.51 -27.86 -5.46
CA LEU A 25 24.66 -27.26 -4.77
C LEU A 25 24.79 -27.76 -3.33
N LEU A 26 23.67 -27.83 -2.61
CA LEU A 26 23.65 -28.35 -1.24
C LEU A 26 23.89 -29.85 -1.18
N ASP A 27 23.35 -30.61 -2.14
CA ASP A 27 23.60 -32.05 -2.24
C ASP A 27 25.09 -32.31 -2.57
N ALA A 28 25.69 -31.53 -3.47
CA ALA A 28 27.13 -31.56 -3.74
C ALA A 28 27.95 -31.20 -2.48
N GLY A 29 27.48 -30.24 -1.69
CA GLY A 29 28.08 -29.87 -0.40
C GLY A 29 28.11 -31.00 0.64
N GLN A 30 27.28 -32.05 0.50
CA GLN A 30 27.27 -33.20 1.41
C GLN A 30 28.35 -34.24 1.09
N THR A 31 29.04 -34.12 -0.05
CA THR A 31 30.03 -35.12 -0.51
C THR A 31 31.33 -35.13 0.29
N CYS A 32 31.92 -33.95 0.56
CA CYS A 32 33.17 -33.81 1.30
C CYS A 32 33.31 -32.40 1.92
N ARG A 33 34.22 -32.25 2.90
CA ARG A 33 34.42 -30.97 3.62
C ARG A 33 34.80 -29.80 2.71
N LEU A 34 35.58 -30.05 1.66
CA LEU A 34 35.99 -29.01 0.72
C LEU A 34 34.78 -28.50 -0.06
N TRP A 35 33.98 -29.40 -0.63
CA TRP A 35 32.79 -29.04 -1.40
C TRP A 35 31.74 -28.40 -0.50
N ASN A 36 31.60 -28.87 0.74
CA ASN A 36 30.77 -28.23 1.74
C ASN A 36 31.15 -26.76 1.94
N ARG A 37 32.43 -26.46 2.15
CA ARG A 37 32.88 -25.08 2.31
C ARG A 37 32.60 -24.22 1.06
N VAL A 38 32.83 -24.77 -0.14
CA VAL A 38 32.58 -24.06 -1.41
C VAL A 38 31.09 -23.84 -1.65
N SER A 39 30.23 -24.79 -1.26
CA SER A 39 28.78 -24.69 -1.45
C SER A 39 28.12 -23.61 -0.59
N TYR A 40 28.83 -23.10 0.42
CA TYR A 40 28.39 -21.99 1.27
C TYR A 40 29.09 -20.67 0.92
N ASP A 41 29.74 -20.57 -0.24
CA ASP A 41 30.38 -19.32 -0.68
C ASP A 41 29.34 -18.22 -1.00
N GLU A 42 29.52 -17.04 -0.43
CA GLU A 42 28.58 -15.94 -0.53
C GLU A 42 28.44 -15.37 -1.96
N MET A 43 29.52 -15.38 -2.75
CA MET A 43 29.46 -14.89 -4.14
C MET A 43 28.75 -15.89 -5.05
N LEU A 44 28.83 -17.18 -4.72
CA LEU A 44 28.07 -18.21 -5.38
C LEU A 44 26.56 -18.04 -5.12
N TRP A 45 26.15 -17.83 -3.86
CA TRP A 45 24.75 -17.57 -3.53
C TRP A 45 24.24 -16.24 -4.08
N LYS A 46 25.08 -15.20 -4.13
CA LYS A 46 24.79 -13.98 -4.89
C LYS A 46 24.50 -14.30 -6.35
N HIS A 47 25.37 -15.04 -7.02
CA HIS A 47 25.17 -15.40 -8.42
C HIS A 47 23.86 -16.17 -8.63
N LEU A 48 23.57 -17.17 -7.79
CA LEU A 48 22.33 -17.93 -7.85
C LEU A 48 21.10 -17.06 -7.64
N LEU A 49 21.11 -16.17 -6.64
CA LEU A 49 20.01 -15.25 -6.36
C LEU A 49 19.70 -14.34 -7.57
N TYR A 50 20.73 -13.75 -8.19
CA TYR A 50 20.52 -12.86 -9.34
C TYR A 50 20.06 -13.64 -10.57
N ARG A 51 20.61 -14.84 -10.78
CA ARG A 51 20.23 -15.71 -11.89
C ARG A 51 18.79 -16.21 -11.77
N ASP A 52 18.44 -16.74 -10.60
CA ASP A 52 17.18 -17.47 -10.40
C ASP A 52 15.99 -16.51 -10.26
N PHE A 53 16.20 -15.32 -9.69
CA PHE A 53 15.16 -14.29 -9.55
C PHE A 53 15.27 -13.15 -10.58
N ARG A 54 16.23 -13.20 -11.50
CA ARG A 54 16.48 -12.16 -12.53
C ARG A 54 16.65 -10.76 -11.94
N ILE A 55 17.38 -10.67 -10.83
CA ILE A 55 17.63 -9.40 -10.13
C ILE A 55 18.66 -8.58 -10.91
N ASP A 56 18.43 -7.27 -11.00
CA ASP A 56 19.37 -6.38 -11.66
C ASP A 56 20.71 -6.30 -10.92
N SER A 57 21.81 -6.36 -11.68
CA SER A 57 23.18 -6.38 -11.16
C SER A 57 23.56 -5.18 -10.26
N SER A 58 22.85 -4.05 -10.39
CA SER A 58 23.06 -2.83 -9.61
C SER A 58 22.45 -2.88 -8.21
N VAL A 59 21.48 -3.76 -7.97
CA VAL A 59 20.84 -3.91 -6.66
C VAL A 59 21.84 -4.58 -5.72
N GLY A 60 21.99 -4.06 -4.50
CA GLY A 60 22.86 -4.63 -3.48
C GLY A 60 22.18 -5.77 -2.72
N ILE A 61 22.83 -6.28 -1.68
CA ILE A 61 22.13 -7.08 -0.66
C ILE A 61 21.22 -6.14 0.13
N LEU A 62 20.09 -6.67 0.63
CA LEU A 62 19.21 -5.95 1.55
C LEU A 62 20.06 -5.29 2.68
N PRO A 63 19.93 -3.97 2.92
CA PRO A 63 20.67 -3.31 3.99
C PRO A 63 20.49 -4.03 5.34
N GLY A 64 21.56 -4.08 6.14
CA GLY A 64 21.57 -4.82 7.40
C GLY A 64 21.70 -6.35 7.26
N LYS A 65 21.65 -6.90 6.05
CA LYS A 65 21.95 -8.32 5.78
C LYS A 65 23.36 -8.50 5.26
N SER A 66 23.99 -9.59 5.69
CA SER A 66 25.37 -9.94 5.33
C SER A 66 25.51 -11.26 4.57
N SER A 67 24.44 -12.07 4.47
CA SER A 67 24.45 -13.37 3.79
C SER A 67 23.44 -13.44 2.66
N TRP A 68 23.94 -13.65 1.45
CA TRP A 68 23.17 -13.93 0.24
C TRP A 68 22.44 -15.26 0.31
N LEU A 69 23.00 -16.25 1.03
CA LEU A 69 22.33 -17.52 1.24
C LEU A 69 21.03 -17.35 2.05
N GLU A 70 21.08 -16.58 3.15
CA GLU A 70 19.88 -16.34 3.95
C GLU A 70 18.82 -15.53 3.18
N GLU A 71 19.24 -14.59 2.32
CA GLU A 71 18.32 -13.89 1.43
C GLU A 71 17.71 -14.82 0.37
N TYR A 72 18.50 -15.70 -0.24
CA TYR A 72 18.00 -16.73 -1.14
C TYR A 72 16.97 -17.62 -0.44
N LYS A 73 17.25 -18.03 0.80
CA LYS A 73 16.33 -18.82 1.62
C LYS A 73 15.07 -18.04 2.01
N ARG A 74 15.15 -16.73 2.28
CA ARG A 74 13.99 -15.88 2.53
C ARG A 74 13.04 -15.90 1.33
N LEU A 75 13.55 -15.62 0.14
CA LEU A 75 12.76 -15.59 -1.10
C LEU A 75 12.18 -16.95 -1.49
N CYS A 76 12.85 -18.06 -1.18
CA CYS A 76 12.33 -19.40 -1.51
C CYS A 76 11.39 -20.00 -0.45
N TYR A 77 11.61 -19.71 0.83
CA TYR A 77 11.03 -20.49 1.94
C TYR A 77 10.09 -19.69 2.84
N HIS A 78 10.31 -18.37 2.96
CA HIS A 78 9.51 -17.48 3.80
C HIS A 78 8.49 -16.66 3.00
N THR A 79 8.52 -16.77 1.67
CA THR A 79 7.50 -16.16 0.80
C THR A 79 6.19 -16.94 0.91
N PRO A 80 5.03 -16.27 1.10
CA PRO A 80 3.73 -16.94 1.16
C PRO A 80 3.33 -17.43 -0.23
N THR A 81 3.63 -18.69 -0.57
CA THR A 81 3.37 -19.26 -1.90
C THR A 81 2.44 -20.47 -1.87
N VAL A 82 2.15 -21.04 -0.71
CA VAL A 82 1.33 -22.25 -0.59
C VAL A 82 -0.09 -21.85 -0.22
N CYS A 83 -1.07 -22.12 -1.08
CA CYS A 83 -2.48 -22.01 -0.73
C CYS A 83 -2.78 -23.08 0.33
N SER A 84 -2.86 -22.67 1.60
CA SER A 84 -3.17 -23.58 2.69
C SER A 84 -4.66 -23.90 2.72
N GLU A 85 -5.50 -22.89 2.49
CA GLU A 85 -6.95 -22.97 2.65
C GLU A 85 -7.69 -22.14 1.60
N VAL A 86 -8.93 -22.56 1.31
CA VAL A 86 -9.90 -21.84 0.48
C VAL A 86 -11.19 -21.78 1.27
N LEU A 87 -11.60 -20.57 1.66
CA LEU A 87 -12.81 -20.30 2.42
C LEU A 87 -13.91 -19.88 1.43
N THR A 88 -15.12 -20.40 1.62
CA THR A 88 -16.22 -20.31 0.65
C THR A 88 -17.53 -19.87 1.31
N ASP A 89 -17.43 -19.24 2.47
CA ASP A 89 -18.57 -18.87 3.30
C ASP A 89 -19.31 -17.64 2.75
N HIS A 90 -18.64 -16.85 1.92
CA HIS A 90 -19.29 -15.81 1.12
C HIS A 90 -20.03 -16.39 -0.09
N SER A 91 -21.19 -15.81 -0.41
CA SER A 91 -22.07 -16.26 -1.49
C SER A 91 -22.06 -15.33 -2.71
N HIS A 92 -21.22 -14.30 -2.68
CA HIS A 92 -21.02 -13.33 -3.76
C HIS A 92 -19.58 -12.79 -3.69
N GLN A 93 -19.21 -11.97 -4.69
CA GLN A 93 -17.93 -11.28 -4.83
C GLN A 93 -17.41 -10.70 -3.51
N VAL A 94 -16.21 -11.12 -3.11
CA VAL A 94 -15.54 -10.65 -1.89
C VAL A 94 -14.64 -9.48 -2.25
N LEU A 95 -15.00 -8.30 -1.74
CA LEU A 95 -14.46 -7.01 -2.19
C LEU A 95 -13.22 -6.57 -1.41
N HIS A 96 -13.14 -6.89 -0.12
CA HIS A 96 -12.07 -6.39 0.74
C HIS A 96 -11.68 -7.39 1.82
N VAL A 97 -10.39 -7.39 2.18
CA VAL A 97 -9.85 -8.05 3.37
C VAL A 97 -8.96 -7.10 4.16
N SER A 98 -9.02 -7.16 5.49
CA SER A 98 -8.14 -6.41 6.40
C SER A 98 -7.72 -7.29 7.57
N PHE A 99 -6.46 -7.23 7.99
CA PHE A 99 -6.00 -7.89 9.21
C PHE A 99 -6.11 -6.99 10.45
N ALA A 100 -6.30 -7.62 11.61
CA ALA A 100 -6.03 -7.00 12.89
C ALA A 100 -4.51 -6.79 13.07
N HIS A 101 -4.10 -5.73 13.76
CA HIS A 101 -2.71 -5.34 13.98
C HIS A 101 -1.92 -6.38 14.80
N ASN A 102 -2.60 -7.12 15.66
CA ASN A 102 -2.05 -8.25 16.41
C ASN A 102 -1.93 -9.54 15.56
N GLY A 103 -2.45 -9.53 14.33
CA GLY A 103 -2.35 -10.65 13.40
C GLY A 103 -3.20 -11.88 13.75
N THR A 104 -4.02 -11.81 14.81
CA THR A 104 -4.83 -12.95 15.29
C THR A 104 -6.16 -13.11 14.56
N MET A 105 -6.61 -12.04 13.88
CA MET A 105 -7.87 -12.02 13.15
C MET A 105 -7.71 -11.29 11.81
N PHE A 106 -8.61 -11.58 10.88
CA PHE A 106 -8.83 -10.78 9.69
C PHE A 106 -10.32 -10.69 9.40
N ALA A 107 -10.76 -9.67 8.67
CA ALA A 107 -12.15 -9.44 8.31
C ALA A 107 -12.32 -9.38 6.79
N THR A 108 -13.44 -9.88 6.27
CA THR A 108 -13.78 -9.88 4.85
C THR A 108 -15.14 -9.24 4.58
N SER A 109 -15.19 -8.35 3.60
CA SER A 109 -16.40 -7.67 3.14
C SER A 109 -16.82 -8.15 1.76
N SER A 110 -18.12 -8.33 1.52
CA SER A 110 -18.66 -8.96 0.32
C SER A 110 -19.95 -8.31 -0.20
N LYS A 111 -20.17 -8.46 -1.50
CA LYS A 111 -21.41 -8.09 -2.18
C LYS A 111 -22.63 -8.90 -1.73
N ASP A 112 -22.44 -9.97 -0.98
CA ASP A 112 -23.53 -10.70 -0.35
C ASP A 112 -24.13 -9.96 0.86
N GLY A 113 -23.52 -8.84 1.30
CA GLY A 113 -23.99 -8.03 2.42
C GLY A 113 -23.45 -8.43 3.79
N TYR A 114 -22.61 -9.46 3.87
CA TYR A 114 -22.01 -9.90 5.12
C TYR A 114 -20.66 -9.23 5.38
N ILE A 115 -20.40 -8.97 6.65
CA ILE A 115 -19.04 -8.85 7.18
C ILE A 115 -18.73 -10.14 7.94
N ILE A 116 -17.60 -10.76 7.66
CA ILE A 116 -17.13 -11.95 8.38
C ILE A 116 -15.78 -11.64 9.02
N VAL A 117 -15.62 -11.96 10.30
CA VAL A 117 -14.36 -11.90 11.04
C VAL A 117 -13.88 -13.31 11.30
N TRP A 118 -12.63 -13.57 10.95
CA TRP A 118 -11.98 -14.86 10.98
C TRP A 118 -10.87 -14.87 12.02
N GLU A 119 -10.68 -16.00 12.69
CA GLU A 119 -9.43 -16.29 13.39
C GLU A 119 -8.36 -16.68 12.36
N SER A 120 -7.16 -16.10 12.47
CA SER A 120 -6.08 -16.27 11.49
C SER A 120 -5.26 -17.55 11.67
N ASN A 121 -5.51 -18.28 12.77
CA ASN A 121 -4.86 -19.55 13.10
C ASN A 121 -5.01 -20.57 11.97
N TYR A 122 -4.26 -21.67 12.02
CA TYR A 122 -4.42 -22.76 11.06
C TYR A 122 -5.17 -23.94 11.68
N PRO A 123 -6.30 -24.39 11.11
CA PRO A 123 -7.04 -23.73 10.03
C PRO A 123 -7.75 -22.45 10.51
N ALA A 124 -7.99 -21.53 9.59
CA ALA A 124 -8.74 -20.30 9.80
C ALA A 124 -10.21 -20.66 9.98
N THR A 125 -10.84 -20.06 10.99
CA THR A 125 -12.22 -20.35 11.35
C THR A 125 -12.99 -19.06 11.48
N GLU A 126 -14.27 -19.09 11.11
CA GLU A 126 -15.17 -17.98 11.36
C GLU A 126 -15.29 -17.73 12.87
N LYS A 127 -15.10 -16.47 13.27
CA LYS A 127 -15.29 -16.01 14.65
C LYS A 127 -16.62 -15.26 14.81
N TYR A 128 -16.87 -14.32 13.89
CA TYR A 128 -18.09 -13.53 13.86
C TYR A 128 -18.58 -13.41 12.42
N ASN A 129 -19.88 -13.35 12.24
CA ASN A 129 -20.51 -12.94 10.99
C ASN A 129 -21.65 -11.97 11.32
N HIS A 130 -21.95 -11.05 10.41
CA HIS A 130 -23.11 -10.18 10.55
C HIS A 130 -23.68 -9.78 9.18
N ASP A 131 -25.00 -9.95 9.02
CA ASP A 131 -25.73 -9.49 7.83
C ASP A 131 -26.04 -8.00 7.93
N MET A 132 -25.39 -7.19 7.09
CA MET A 132 -25.59 -5.75 7.06
C MET A 132 -26.85 -5.33 6.29
N LYS A 133 -27.51 -6.24 5.59
CA LYS A 133 -28.83 -5.96 4.97
C LYS A 133 -29.89 -5.63 6.02
N ASN A 134 -29.72 -6.11 7.26
CA ASN A 134 -30.54 -5.73 8.41
C ASN A 134 -30.52 -4.21 8.67
N PHE A 135 -29.45 -3.52 8.25
CA PHE A 135 -29.31 -2.07 8.31
C PHE A 135 -29.65 -1.36 6.99
N SER A 136 -30.35 -2.05 6.07
CA SER A 136 -30.68 -1.54 4.73
C SER A 136 -29.44 -1.27 3.86
N TRP A 137 -28.40 -2.08 4.03
CA TRP A 137 -27.24 -2.05 3.13
C TRP A 137 -27.48 -2.94 1.92
N LYS A 138 -27.00 -2.50 0.76
CA LYS A 138 -26.95 -3.31 -0.45
C LYS A 138 -25.79 -4.31 -0.37
N TYR A 139 -24.62 -3.85 0.07
CA TYR A 139 -23.44 -4.67 0.31
C TYR A 139 -22.43 -3.99 1.24
N THR A 140 -21.52 -4.78 1.81
CA THR A 140 -20.30 -4.32 2.50
C THR A 140 -19.17 -4.19 1.49
N GLN A 141 -18.31 -3.19 1.65
CA GLN A 141 -17.27 -2.90 0.66
C GLN A 141 -15.85 -2.77 1.23
N PHE A 142 -15.72 -2.39 2.51
CA PHE A 142 -14.44 -2.10 3.13
C PHE A 142 -14.51 -2.33 4.64
N SER A 143 -13.38 -2.69 5.23
CA SER A 143 -13.26 -2.93 6.67
C SER A 143 -11.89 -2.50 7.18
N GLN A 144 -11.80 -2.04 8.43
CA GLN A 144 -10.53 -1.67 9.07
C GLN A 144 -10.63 -1.83 10.59
N PHE A 145 -9.68 -2.56 11.19
CA PHE A 145 -9.54 -2.63 12.65
C PHE A 145 -8.98 -1.32 13.20
N ASN A 146 -9.38 -0.92 14.40
CA ASN A 146 -8.70 0.18 15.11
C ASN A 146 -7.32 -0.28 15.62
N GLN A 147 -6.53 0.64 16.16
CA GLN A 147 -5.14 0.40 16.53
C GLN A 147 -4.97 -0.67 17.62
N SER A 148 -5.93 -0.76 18.56
CA SER A 148 -5.97 -1.73 19.65
C SER A 148 -6.66 -3.06 19.29
N ASP A 149 -7.18 -3.19 18.06
CA ASP A 149 -7.97 -4.34 17.60
C ASP A 149 -9.22 -4.64 18.44
N THR A 150 -9.77 -3.63 19.12
CA THR A 150 -10.99 -3.71 19.93
C THR A 150 -12.25 -3.33 19.15
N LEU A 151 -12.11 -2.51 18.09
CA LEU A 151 -13.21 -2.05 17.24
C LEU A 151 -12.94 -2.41 15.78
N LEU A 152 -14.01 -2.74 15.06
CA LEU A 152 -14.01 -2.94 13.62
C LEU A 152 -14.88 -1.88 12.94
N LEU A 153 -14.27 -1.06 12.09
CA LEU A 153 -14.96 -0.19 11.15
C LEU A 153 -15.36 -1.02 9.93
N VAL A 154 -16.63 -0.94 9.53
CA VAL A 154 -17.17 -1.54 8.31
C VAL A 154 -17.82 -0.44 7.50
N SER A 155 -17.51 -0.35 6.21
CA SER A 155 -18.13 0.59 5.28
C SER A 155 -18.95 -0.17 4.25
N GLY A 156 -20.05 0.41 3.81
CA GLY A 156 -20.91 -0.20 2.81
C GLY A 156 -21.81 0.79 2.09
N VAL A 157 -22.56 0.25 1.14
CA VAL A 157 -23.46 1.03 0.28
C VAL A 157 -24.89 0.85 0.76
N HIS A 158 -25.60 1.97 0.99
CA HIS A 158 -26.96 1.96 1.49
C HIS A 158 -27.98 1.92 0.34
N PHE A 159 -29.20 1.43 0.60
CA PHE A 159 -30.32 1.59 -0.35
C PHE A 159 -30.66 3.07 -0.54
N GLY A 160 -30.66 3.52 -1.79
CA GLY A 160 -31.14 4.84 -2.20
C GLY A 160 -31.80 4.76 -3.57
N THR A 161 -32.06 5.90 -4.21
CA THR A 161 -32.39 5.90 -5.65
C THR A 161 -31.28 5.18 -6.43
N PRO A 162 -31.53 4.59 -7.60
CA PRO A 162 -30.54 3.82 -8.37
C PRO A 162 -29.21 4.57 -8.64
N ASN A 163 -29.22 5.90 -8.56
CA ASN A 163 -28.07 6.78 -8.76
C ASN A 163 -27.52 7.37 -7.44
N SER A 164 -27.93 6.85 -6.29
CA SER A 164 -27.51 7.33 -4.98
C SER A 164 -26.09 6.86 -4.69
N THR A 165 -25.18 7.81 -4.49
CA THR A 165 -23.81 7.55 -4.03
C THR A 165 -23.69 7.46 -2.51
N SER A 166 -24.80 7.34 -1.79
CA SER A 166 -24.81 7.30 -0.32
C SER A 166 -24.27 5.97 0.22
N GLY A 167 -23.29 6.05 1.11
CA GLY A 167 -22.82 4.95 1.92
C GLY A 167 -23.02 5.23 3.41
N GLU A 168 -22.63 4.25 4.21
CA GLU A 168 -22.65 4.33 5.65
C GLU A 168 -21.45 3.56 6.22
N ILE A 169 -20.99 4.00 7.39
CA ILE A 169 -19.97 3.34 8.19
C ILE A 169 -20.67 2.81 9.44
N ALA A 170 -20.42 1.55 9.79
CA ALA A 170 -20.85 0.92 11.03
C ALA A 170 -19.60 0.49 11.82
N VAL A 171 -19.60 0.71 13.13
CA VAL A 171 -18.52 0.28 14.02
C VAL A 171 -19.02 -0.83 14.92
N PHE A 172 -18.25 -1.92 15.03
CA PHE A 172 -18.55 -3.05 15.91
C PHE A 172 -17.50 -3.19 16.99
N SER A 173 -17.91 -3.52 18.21
CA SER A 173 -17.02 -3.90 19.32
C SER A 173 -16.67 -5.38 19.22
N LEU A 174 -15.38 -5.69 19.14
CA LEU A 174 -14.85 -7.06 19.12
C LEU A 174 -14.71 -7.65 20.53
N THR A 175 -14.69 -6.81 21.57
CA THR A 175 -14.64 -7.24 22.98
C THR A 175 -16.01 -7.64 23.50
N ASP A 176 -17.07 -6.98 23.03
CA ASP A 176 -18.43 -7.15 23.54
C ASP A 176 -19.28 -8.08 22.65
N GLY A 177 -18.65 -9.10 22.07
CA GLY A 177 -19.36 -10.11 21.26
C GLY A 177 -19.89 -9.58 19.92
N PHE A 178 -19.14 -8.71 19.25
CA PHE A 178 -19.47 -8.17 17.93
C PHE A 178 -20.73 -7.29 17.90
N GLN A 179 -20.92 -6.47 18.93
CA GLN A 179 -22.07 -5.55 19.00
C GLN A 179 -21.82 -4.23 18.28
N LEU A 180 -22.86 -3.74 17.59
CA LEU A 180 -22.86 -2.45 16.91
C LEU A 180 -22.74 -1.30 17.92
N GLN A 181 -21.73 -0.45 17.74
CA GLN A 181 -21.44 0.72 18.56
C GLN A 181 -22.00 2.00 17.97
N CYS A 182 -21.75 2.27 16.69
CA CYS A 182 -22.29 3.46 16.02
C CYS A 182 -22.48 3.28 14.52
N ARG A 183 -23.27 4.19 13.93
CA ARG A 183 -23.49 4.30 12.48
C ARG A 183 -23.31 5.74 12.04
N VAL A 184 -22.54 5.95 11.00
CA VAL A 184 -22.14 7.27 10.49
C VAL A 184 -22.40 7.34 9.00
N VAL A 185 -23.06 8.41 8.56
CA VAL A 185 -23.29 8.67 7.13
C VAL A 185 -21.96 8.92 6.43
N ASN A 186 -21.76 8.31 5.25
CA ASN A 186 -20.55 8.48 4.46
C ASN A 186 -20.88 8.66 2.98
N LYS A 187 -20.68 9.87 2.45
CA LYS A 187 -21.13 10.24 1.11
C LYS A 187 -20.07 11.04 0.34
N PRO A 188 -19.62 10.57 -0.84
CA PRO A 188 -19.98 9.31 -1.47
C PRO A 188 -19.47 8.08 -0.71
N TYR A 189 -20.04 6.91 -0.98
CA TYR A 189 -19.71 5.65 -0.30
C TYR A 189 -18.22 5.30 -0.40
N ASP A 190 -17.56 5.68 -1.49
CA ASP A 190 -16.15 5.38 -1.77
C ASP A 190 -15.17 6.36 -1.12
N ILE A 191 -15.63 7.18 -0.19
CA ILE A 191 -14.75 7.75 0.85
C ILE A 191 -14.24 6.65 1.78
N PHE A 192 -15.00 5.56 1.93
CA PHE A 192 -14.79 4.42 2.87
C PHE A 192 -14.84 4.79 4.35
N GLY A 193 -14.10 5.82 4.75
CA GLY A 193 -13.81 6.15 6.14
C GLY A 193 -12.49 5.52 6.60
N THR A 194 -11.90 6.09 7.64
CA THR A 194 -10.63 5.59 8.22
C THR A 194 -10.56 5.96 9.69
N TRP A 195 -9.85 5.17 10.49
CA TRP A 195 -9.54 5.53 11.87
C TRP A 195 -8.61 6.74 11.92
N TYR A 196 -8.89 7.67 12.84
CA TYR A 196 -8.01 8.77 13.22
C TYR A 196 -7.29 8.47 14.53
N SER A 197 -8.02 7.93 15.51
CA SER A 197 -7.48 7.44 16.78
C SER A 197 -8.13 6.09 17.11
N ASP A 198 -7.87 5.55 18.29
CA ASP A 198 -8.46 4.26 18.66
C ASP A 198 -9.98 4.33 18.88
N GLN A 199 -10.48 5.51 19.25
CA GLN A 199 -11.90 5.79 19.50
C GLN A 199 -12.53 6.78 18.52
N HIS A 200 -11.77 7.34 17.56
CA HIS A 200 -12.28 8.34 16.62
C HIS A 200 -12.01 7.96 15.18
N LEU A 201 -13.01 8.19 14.31
CA LEU A 201 -12.95 7.89 12.88
C LEU A 201 -13.33 9.10 12.03
N LEU A 202 -12.82 9.11 10.81
CA LEU A 202 -13.14 10.09 9.78
C LEU A 202 -14.22 9.57 8.84
N SER A 203 -15.20 10.43 8.56
CA SER A 203 -16.20 10.23 7.51
C SER A 203 -16.26 11.45 6.60
N GLY A 204 -16.90 11.32 5.44
CA GLY A 204 -17.08 12.43 4.52
C GLY A 204 -18.51 12.64 4.06
N ASP A 205 -18.81 13.86 3.65
CA ASP A 205 -20.09 14.22 3.05
C ASP A 205 -19.87 15.19 1.87
N LEU A 206 -20.69 15.04 0.83
CA LEU A 206 -20.58 15.79 -0.42
C LEU A 206 -21.85 16.58 -0.72
N TYR A 207 -21.65 17.88 -0.98
CA TYR A 207 -22.71 18.82 -1.34
C TYR A 207 -22.40 19.52 -2.66
N TRP A 208 -23.39 19.59 -3.54
CA TRP A 208 -23.31 20.40 -4.76
C TRP A 208 -23.54 21.87 -4.43
N LEU A 209 -22.63 22.74 -4.87
CA LEU A 209 -22.70 24.18 -4.68
C LEU A 209 -23.20 24.88 -5.95
N ALA A 210 -22.75 24.43 -7.11
CA ALA A 210 -23.18 24.91 -8.43
C ALA A 210 -22.99 23.80 -9.47
N HIS A 211 -23.26 24.11 -10.74
CA HIS A 211 -23.02 23.18 -11.85
C HIS A 211 -21.54 22.76 -11.90
N MET A 212 -21.28 21.45 -11.74
CA MET A 212 -19.93 20.84 -11.68
C MET A 212 -19.04 21.29 -10.51
N VAL A 213 -19.58 22.06 -9.55
CA VAL A 213 -18.85 22.49 -8.35
C VAL A 213 -19.48 21.85 -7.13
N SER A 214 -18.66 21.14 -6.37
CA SER A 214 -19.08 20.49 -5.12
C SER A 214 -18.15 20.85 -3.98
N THR A 215 -18.54 20.53 -2.76
CA THR A 215 -17.68 20.59 -1.59
C THR A 215 -17.73 19.28 -0.84
N THR A 216 -16.57 18.85 -0.37
CA THR A 216 -16.46 17.72 0.56
C THR A 216 -16.19 18.25 1.96
N GLY A 217 -17.06 17.93 2.91
CA GLY A 217 -16.81 18.09 4.33
C GLY A 217 -16.26 16.79 4.92
N LEU A 218 -15.17 16.86 5.66
CA LEU A 218 -14.63 15.73 6.42
C LEU A 218 -14.91 15.93 7.91
N TRP A 219 -15.40 14.89 8.55
CA TRP A 219 -15.93 14.93 9.91
C TRP A 219 -15.18 13.94 10.79
N LEU A 220 -14.85 14.37 12.01
CA LEU A 220 -14.35 13.52 13.09
C LEU A 220 -15.54 13.03 13.92
N ASN A 221 -15.63 11.72 14.12
CA ASN A 221 -16.73 11.04 14.80
C ASN A 221 -16.17 10.20 15.95
N LYS A 222 -16.86 10.17 17.10
CA LYS A 222 -16.58 9.22 18.19
C LYS A 222 -17.20 7.85 17.87
N ALA A 223 -16.46 6.78 18.13
CA ALA A 223 -16.86 5.41 17.81
C ALA A 223 -17.81 4.78 18.84
N SER A 224 -17.71 5.20 20.11
CA SER A 224 -18.59 4.78 21.20
C SER A 224 -19.78 5.73 21.29
N GLN A 225 -20.78 5.57 20.43
CA GLN A 225 -21.99 6.36 20.55
C GLN A 225 -23.02 5.56 21.34
N GLU A 226 -23.22 5.92 22.61
CA GLU A 226 -24.20 5.27 23.47
C GLU A 226 -25.55 5.20 22.76
N THR A 227 -26.13 4.00 22.71
CA THR A 227 -27.43 3.69 22.12
C THR A 227 -28.57 4.54 22.69
N ALA A 228 -28.35 5.27 23.80
CA ALA A 228 -29.30 6.22 24.38
C ALA A 228 -29.20 7.65 23.81
N SER A 229 -28.16 7.98 23.05
CA SER A 229 -27.99 9.26 22.35
C SER A 229 -28.44 9.17 20.88
N GLU A 230 -29.63 8.61 20.64
CA GLU A 230 -30.11 8.23 19.30
C GLU A 230 -30.07 9.34 18.22
N HIS A 231 -29.83 10.62 18.55
CA HIS A 231 -30.08 11.72 17.61
C HIS A 231 -28.98 12.77 17.43
N THR A 232 -27.79 12.63 18.03
CA THR A 232 -26.72 13.62 17.83
C THR A 232 -25.34 12.98 17.79
N PRO A 233 -24.79 12.73 16.59
CA PRO A 233 -23.37 12.43 16.47
C PRO A 233 -22.56 13.64 16.96
N ILE A 234 -21.57 13.36 17.81
CA ILE A 234 -20.56 14.33 18.25
C ILE A 234 -19.63 14.53 17.05
N LEU A 235 -20.10 15.33 16.09
CA LEU A 235 -19.39 15.62 14.85
C LEU A 235 -18.60 16.91 15.00
N SER A 236 -17.29 16.83 14.82
CA SER A 236 -16.47 18.02 14.58
C SER A 236 -16.08 18.03 13.11
N GLN A 237 -16.43 19.09 12.39
CA GLN A 237 -15.97 19.26 11.02
C GLN A 237 -14.48 19.60 11.05
N LEU A 238 -13.64 18.70 10.51
CA LEU A 238 -12.20 18.92 10.45
C LEU A 238 -11.78 19.78 9.27
N PHE A 239 -12.29 19.43 8.08
CA PHE A 239 -11.92 20.12 6.85
C PHE A 239 -13.12 20.30 5.93
N ARG A 240 -13.03 21.31 5.07
CA ARG A 240 -13.95 21.57 3.98
C ARG A 240 -13.20 21.85 2.69
N PHE A 241 -13.21 20.91 1.76
CA PHE A 241 -12.55 21.08 0.46
C PHE A 241 -13.54 21.57 -0.61
N TYR A 242 -13.03 22.40 -1.52
CA TYR A 242 -13.72 22.85 -2.72
C TYR A 242 -13.32 21.97 -3.91
N ASN A 243 -14.32 21.42 -4.61
CA ASN A 243 -14.10 20.52 -5.74
C ASN A 243 -14.68 21.15 -7.01
N THR A 244 -13.96 20.99 -8.11
CA THR A 244 -14.37 21.43 -9.45
C THR A 244 -14.55 20.23 -10.37
N ASN A 245 -15.12 20.44 -11.56
CA ASN A 245 -15.19 19.42 -12.59
C ASN A 245 -15.94 18.13 -12.17
N ALA A 246 -16.96 18.28 -11.33
CA ALA A 246 -17.74 17.19 -10.77
C ALA A 246 -16.90 16.16 -9.96
N SER A 247 -15.69 16.52 -9.56
CA SER A 247 -14.86 15.68 -8.73
C SER A 247 -15.26 15.72 -7.27
N SER A 248 -14.65 14.83 -6.51
CA SER A 248 -14.84 14.70 -5.08
C SER A 248 -13.59 14.10 -4.44
N VAL A 249 -13.43 14.35 -3.14
CA VAL A 249 -12.49 13.60 -2.30
C VAL A 249 -13.00 12.16 -2.15
N ARG A 250 -12.12 11.17 -2.35
CA ARG A 250 -12.40 9.72 -2.25
C ARG A 250 -11.21 8.98 -1.63
N ALA A 251 -11.43 7.75 -1.17
CA ALA A 251 -10.41 6.86 -0.61
C ALA A 251 -9.49 7.58 0.40
N ILE A 252 -10.06 8.02 1.54
CA ILE A 252 -9.30 8.73 2.56
C ILE A 252 -8.50 7.74 3.42
N MET A 253 -7.30 8.14 3.85
CA MET A 253 -6.43 7.38 4.74
C MET A 253 -5.72 8.33 5.70
N VAL A 254 -5.31 7.82 6.86
CA VAL A 254 -4.52 8.57 7.84
C VAL A 254 -3.15 7.92 7.99
N ALA A 255 -2.09 8.72 7.89
CA ALA A 255 -0.70 8.31 8.11
C ALA A 255 -0.06 9.16 9.21
N ASN A 256 0.97 8.64 9.88
CA ASN A 256 1.68 9.41 10.91
C ASN A 256 2.67 10.38 10.25
N CYS A 257 2.81 11.60 10.76
CA CYS A 257 3.84 12.52 10.28
C CYS A 257 5.20 12.11 10.84
N LEU A 258 6.01 11.41 10.06
CA LEU A 258 7.40 11.12 10.43
C LEU A 258 8.23 12.40 10.31
N THR A 259 8.91 12.81 11.39
CA THR A 259 9.86 13.92 11.35
C THR A 259 11.23 13.42 10.91
N SER A 260 11.89 14.15 10.01
CA SER A 260 13.34 13.97 9.83
C SER A 260 14.02 14.47 11.11
N LYS A 261 14.58 13.58 11.93
CA LYS A 261 15.54 14.03 12.95
C LYS A 261 16.59 14.91 12.22
N PRO A 262 16.87 16.15 12.68
CA PRO A 262 17.89 16.95 12.06
C PRO A 262 19.22 16.19 12.16
N VAL A 263 19.84 15.92 11.01
CA VAL A 263 21.21 15.42 10.96
C VAL A 263 22.07 16.45 11.70
N PRO A 264 22.81 16.07 12.76
CA PRO A 264 23.72 17.01 13.40
C PRO A 264 24.68 17.55 12.34
N PRO A 265 25.00 18.86 12.33
CA PRO A 265 25.83 19.44 11.30
C PRO A 265 27.15 18.68 11.24
N THR A 266 27.37 17.99 10.13
CA THR A 266 28.66 17.39 9.80
C THR A 266 29.69 18.50 9.74
N CYS A 267 30.85 18.23 10.35
CA CYS A 267 31.97 19.15 10.50
C CYS A 267 32.27 19.93 9.21
N ALA A 268 32.54 21.22 9.39
CA ALA A 268 32.87 22.22 8.39
C ALA A 268 33.61 21.68 7.15
N GLU A 269 33.07 22.02 5.97
CA GLU A 269 33.78 21.96 4.70
C GLU A 269 35.07 22.81 4.80
N VAL A 270 36.22 22.13 4.75
CA VAL A 270 37.50 22.79 4.46
C VAL A 270 37.51 23.06 2.96
N SER A 271 37.36 24.33 2.59
CA SER A 271 37.49 24.80 1.21
C SER A 271 38.93 24.60 0.70
N PRO A 272 39.13 24.16 -0.55
CA PRO A 272 40.47 24.13 -1.16
C PRO A 272 40.95 25.55 -1.51
N PRO A 273 42.27 25.83 -1.46
CA PRO A 273 42.80 27.15 -1.75
C PRO A 273 42.69 27.48 -3.25
N PRO A 274 42.55 28.77 -3.62
CA PRO A 274 42.40 29.19 -5.00
C PRO A 274 43.72 29.05 -5.79
N PRO A 275 43.66 28.79 -7.11
CA PRO A 275 44.86 28.71 -7.94
C PRO A 275 45.43 30.12 -8.23
N PRO A 276 46.75 30.23 -8.46
CA PRO A 276 47.38 31.52 -8.77
C PRO A 276 47.07 31.97 -10.20
N ALA A 277 46.82 33.27 -10.36
CA ALA A 277 46.57 33.92 -11.63
C ALA A 277 47.87 34.30 -12.35
N THR A 278 48.00 33.89 -13.61
CA THR A 278 48.88 34.41 -14.69
C THR A 278 48.37 33.78 -16.01
N GLU A 279 48.52 34.29 -17.22
CA GLU A 279 48.61 35.62 -17.82
C GLU A 279 48.19 35.43 -19.30
N ARG A 280 47.92 36.53 -20.02
CA ARG A 280 47.37 36.55 -21.39
C ARG A 280 48.38 36.03 -22.44
N GLY A 281 47.86 35.37 -23.47
CA GLY A 281 48.56 35.10 -24.75
C GLY A 281 47.58 34.98 -25.92
N ASN A 282 47.75 35.81 -26.94
CA ASN A 282 46.86 36.06 -28.09
C ASN A 282 46.80 34.92 -29.15
N PRO A 283 45.83 34.97 -30.11
CA PRO A 283 45.44 33.85 -30.98
C PRO A 283 46.13 33.83 -32.37
N LEU A 284 45.70 32.85 -33.20
CA LEU A 284 45.87 32.60 -34.67
C LEU A 284 46.66 31.30 -34.96
N SER A 285 46.43 30.50 -36.01
CA SER A 285 45.74 30.65 -37.30
C SER A 285 45.39 29.28 -37.93
N HIS A 286 44.57 29.32 -39.00
CA HIS A 286 44.19 28.23 -39.89
C HIS A 286 45.37 27.47 -40.54
N ARG A 287 45.34 26.14 -40.49
CA ARG A 287 45.79 25.26 -41.59
C ARG A 287 45.20 23.85 -41.46
N ASP A 288 44.34 23.50 -42.43
CA ASP A 288 43.91 22.18 -42.93
C ASP A 288 43.42 21.13 -41.90
N ILE A 289 42.12 20.78 -41.79
CA ILE A 289 41.21 20.18 -42.79
C ILE A 289 41.88 19.08 -43.63
N ASN A 290 41.93 17.86 -43.10
CA ASN A 290 41.35 16.65 -43.73
C ASN A 290 41.82 15.36 -43.03
N ARG A 291 40.86 14.61 -42.49
CA ARG A 291 40.70 13.13 -42.55
C ARG A 291 40.03 12.61 -41.27
N ARG A 292 38.70 12.49 -41.32
CA ARG A 292 37.97 11.21 -41.26
C ARG A 292 36.46 11.46 -41.30
N SER A 293 35.89 11.20 -42.48
CA SER A 293 34.53 10.68 -42.68
C SER A 293 34.33 9.44 -41.78
N ALA A 294 33.16 9.14 -41.23
CA ALA A 294 31.88 8.89 -41.88
C ALA A 294 30.73 9.19 -40.89
N SER A 295 29.88 10.19 -41.18
CA SER A 295 28.55 10.07 -41.79
C SER A 295 27.53 9.29 -40.96
N PHE A 296 26.52 9.97 -40.42
CA PHE A 296 25.10 9.67 -40.68
C PHE A 296 24.28 10.95 -40.41
N ARG A 297 23.69 11.50 -41.48
CA ARG A 297 22.70 12.59 -41.44
C ARG A 297 21.30 11.99 -41.59
N CYS A 298 20.35 12.65 -40.94
CA CYS A 298 18.91 12.51 -41.10
C CYS A 298 18.44 12.64 -42.55
N ASN A 299 17.28 12.03 -42.87
CA ASN A 299 16.18 12.77 -43.48
C ASN A 299 14.83 12.02 -43.37
N MET A 300 13.77 12.81 -43.15
CA MET A 300 12.37 12.47 -43.38
C MET A 300 12.10 12.14 -44.85
N HIS A 301 11.12 11.26 -45.13
CA HIS A 301 10.08 11.43 -46.16
C HIS A 301 8.90 10.48 -45.92
N VAL A 302 7.72 10.95 -46.32
CA VAL A 302 6.37 10.36 -46.24
C VAL A 302 6.11 9.56 -47.52
N ASP A 303 5.39 8.43 -47.45
CA ASP A 303 4.45 7.95 -48.50
C ASP A 303 3.61 6.72 -48.05
N ASP A 304 2.47 6.56 -48.73
CA ASP A 304 1.21 5.86 -48.41
C ASP A 304 1.11 4.31 -48.53
N ALA A 305 0.12 3.76 -47.77
CA ALA A 305 -0.74 2.56 -47.97
C ALA A 305 -0.23 1.11 -47.70
N PRO A 306 -1.14 0.10 -47.52
CA PRO A 306 -2.24 -0.09 -46.55
C PRO A 306 -2.02 -1.39 -45.69
N PRO A 307 -2.91 -1.81 -44.75
CA PRO A 307 -2.56 -2.75 -43.69
C PRO A 307 -2.66 -4.22 -44.12
N SER A 308 -1.71 -5.04 -43.69
CA SER A 308 -1.81 -6.50 -43.75
C SER A 308 -1.86 -7.07 -42.33
N ASP A 309 -2.98 -7.72 -42.02
CA ASP A 309 -3.22 -8.57 -40.86
C ASP A 309 -2.04 -9.50 -40.58
N GLN A 310 -1.50 -9.43 -39.36
CA GLN A 310 -0.77 -10.56 -38.76
C GLN A 310 -1.18 -10.72 -37.30
N GLN A 311 -1.74 -11.90 -37.06
CA GLN A 311 -2.11 -12.50 -35.79
C GLN A 311 -0.99 -12.34 -34.74
N SER A 312 -1.31 -11.69 -33.63
CA SER A 312 -0.46 -11.71 -32.44
C SER A 312 -0.58 -13.06 -31.75
N SER A 313 0.47 -13.87 -31.86
CA SER A 313 0.72 -14.99 -30.96
C SER A 313 0.85 -14.48 -29.52
N GLU A 314 0.06 -15.04 -28.62
CA GLU A 314 0.16 -14.83 -27.17
C GLU A 314 1.57 -15.25 -26.69
N GLY A 315 2.42 -14.26 -26.42
CA GLY A 315 3.68 -14.43 -25.72
C GLY A 315 3.48 -14.19 -24.24
N GLU A 316 3.94 -15.15 -23.41
CA GLU A 316 3.94 -15.08 -21.95
C GLU A 316 4.33 -13.68 -21.44
N GLY A 317 3.39 -13.01 -20.77
CA GLY A 317 3.60 -11.67 -20.22
C GLY A 317 4.72 -11.67 -19.18
N GLN A 318 5.86 -11.10 -19.55
CA GLN A 318 6.99 -10.90 -18.63
C GLN A 318 6.58 -9.92 -17.53
N SER A 319 6.53 -10.38 -16.29
CA SER A 319 6.39 -9.53 -15.11
C SER A 319 7.68 -8.74 -14.89
N SER A 320 7.62 -7.41 -14.96
CA SER A 320 8.75 -6.52 -14.70
C SER A 320 8.96 -6.25 -13.20
N ALA A 321 10.20 -5.90 -12.85
CA ALA A 321 10.58 -5.60 -11.48
C ALA A 321 10.18 -4.17 -11.04
N ILE A 322 10.07 -3.94 -9.73
CA ILE A 322 9.95 -2.61 -9.13
C ILE A 322 11.26 -1.85 -9.32
N CYS A 323 11.18 -0.69 -9.97
CA CYS A 323 12.32 0.19 -10.19
C CYS A 323 12.31 1.34 -9.19
N TYR A 324 13.12 1.21 -8.14
CA TYR A 324 13.37 2.30 -7.18
C TYR A 324 14.46 3.24 -7.70
N ASN A 325 14.26 4.54 -7.50
CA ASN A 325 15.26 5.53 -7.86
C ASN A 325 16.47 5.51 -6.91
N THR A 326 17.54 6.22 -7.26
CA THR A 326 18.76 6.26 -6.44
C THR A 326 18.51 6.85 -5.05
N ASP A 327 17.60 7.81 -4.93
CA ASP A 327 17.26 8.45 -3.65
C ASP A 327 16.63 7.47 -2.66
N TYR A 328 15.69 6.63 -3.11
CA TYR A 328 15.11 5.54 -2.33
C TYR A 328 16.20 4.59 -1.82
N ARG A 329 17.12 4.19 -2.72
CA ARG A 329 18.21 3.26 -2.39
C ARG A 329 19.22 3.85 -1.41
N MET A 330 19.49 5.15 -1.49
CA MET A 330 20.33 5.83 -0.50
C MET A 330 19.63 5.88 0.86
N PHE A 331 18.34 6.20 0.87
CA PHE A 331 17.56 6.24 2.09
C PHE A 331 17.45 4.88 2.77
N GLU A 332 17.12 3.81 2.03
CA GLU A 332 16.98 2.45 2.55
C GLU A 332 18.25 2.02 3.33
N ARG A 333 19.43 2.43 2.83
CA ARG A 333 20.72 2.21 3.51
C ARG A 333 20.88 3.04 4.78
N GLN A 334 20.53 4.34 4.74
CA GLN A 334 20.66 5.24 5.90
C GLN A 334 19.72 4.86 7.04
N TRP A 335 18.50 4.46 6.71
CA TRP A 335 17.50 4.09 7.71
C TRP A 335 17.85 2.79 8.43
N GLN A 336 18.34 1.79 7.70
CA GLN A 336 18.79 0.58 8.34
C GLN A 336 20.00 0.84 9.24
N GLN A 337 20.94 1.68 8.80
CA GLN A 337 22.06 2.12 9.65
C GLN A 337 21.58 2.83 10.92
N SER A 338 20.49 3.59 10.87
CA SER A 338 19.91 4.22 12.06
C SER A 338 19.26 3.22 13.03
N ARG A 339 18.63 2.14 12.54
CA ARG A 339 18.13 1.05 13.38
C ARG A 339 19.26 0.26 14.02
N ASP A 340 20.31 -0.01 13.25
CA ASP A 340 21.47 -0.77 13.73
C ASP A 340 22.28 0.06 14.75
N SER A 341 22.36 1.39 14.62
CA SER A 341 23.01 2.27 15.60
C SER A 341 22.26 2.40 16.92
N ASP A 342 20.94 2.22 16.92
CA ASP A 342 20.14 2.13 18.14
C ASP A 342 20.25 0.73 18.79
N SER A 343 20.84 -0.26 18.10
CA SER A 343 20.98 -1.66 18.53
C SER A 343 22.35 -2.03 19.09
N ASP A 344 23.40 -1.23 18.90
CA ASP A 344 24.78 -1.58 19.27
C ASP A 344 25.14 -1.26 20.75
N GLY A 345 24.13 -1.30 21.63
CA GLY A 345 24.18 -0.79 22.99
C GLY A 345 23.93 -1.78 24.14
N SER A 346 23.89 -3.11 23.96
CA SER A 346 24.09 -4.06 25.09
C SER A 346 24.16 -5.53 24.66
N SER A 347 25.13 -6.25 25.22
CA SER A 347 25.18 -7.71 25.27
C SER A 347 24.00 -8.30 26.04
N SER A 348 23.44 -9.40 25.53
CA SER A 348 22.70 -10.45 26.25
C SER A 348 22.20 -10.10 27.66
N ASP A 349 21.04 -9.46 27.70
CA ASP A 349 20.00 -9.69 28.69
C ASP A 349 18.67 -9.50 27.96
N GLU A 350 17.75 -10.44 28.14
CA GLU A 350 16.36 -10.29 27.72
C GLU A 350 15.77 -9.13 28.53
N VAL A 351 15.79 -7.93 27.96
CA VAL A 351 15.03 -6.81 28.48
C VAL A 351 13.65 -6.91 27.85
N GLU A 352 12.72 -7.48 28.61
CA GLU A 352 11.30 -7.22 28.44
C GLU A 352 11.13 -5.72 28.26
N VAL A 353 10.66 -5.30 27.09
CA VAL A 353 10.08 -3.97 26.97
C VAL A 353 8.82 -4.06 27.82
N GLU A 354 8.92 -3.59 29.07
CA GLU A 354 7.76 -3.18 29.84
C GLU A 354 7.05 -2.12 28.99
N SER A 355 6.10 -2.57 28.17
CA SER A 355 4.92 -1.78 27.92
C SER A 355 4.36 -1.51 29.31
N GLU A 356 4.37 -0.26 29.74
CA GLU A 356 3.53 0.16 30.86
C GLU A 356 2.08 -0.13 30.46
N VAL A 357 1.64 -1.35 30.74
CA VAL A 357 0.22 -1.70 30.80
C VAL A 357 -0.22 -1.12 32.13
N SER A 358 -0.61 0.15 32.11
CA SER A 358 -1.45 0.67 33.18
C SER A 358 -2.74 -0.13 33.14
N ASP A 359 -2.92 -1.00 34.13
CA ASP A 359 -4.19 -1.60 34.50
C ASP A 359 -5.16 -0.47 34.88
N MET A 360 -5.76 0.15 33.86
CA MET A 360 -6.84 1.11 34.02
C MET A 360 -8.13 0.31 34.07
N SER A 361 -8.52 0.04 35.31
CA SER A 361 -9.88 -0.27 35.71
C SER A 361 -10.89 0.56 34.92
N VAL A 362 -11.93 -0.13 34.45
CA VAL A 362 -13.12 0.35 33.76
C VAL A 362 -13.73 1.58 34.45
N GLU A 363 -13.29 2.79 34.09
CA GLU A 363 -14.05 4.06 34.15
C GLU A 363 -13.43 5.09 33.16
N GLY A 364 -13.98 5.18 31.94
CA GLY A 364 -13.98 6.38 31.08
C GLY A 364 -12.73 7.27 30.95
N ASP A 365 -11.61 6.75 30.45
CA ASP A 365 -10.50 7.60 29.99
C ASP A 365 -10.82 8.18 28.60
N GLU A 366 -11.21 9.46 28.53
CA GLU A 366 -11.32 10.17 27.26
C GLU A 366 -9.92 10.43 26.67
N GLU A 367 -9.65 9.84 25.49
CA GLU A 367 -8.41 10.01 24.75
C GLU A 367 -8.15 11.49 24.44
N ASP A 368 -7.07 12.08 24.97
CA ASP A 368 -6.73 13.49 24.75
C ASP A 368 -6.15 13.71 23.35
N LEU A 369 -7.03 14.04 22.41
CA LEU A 369 -6.69 14.33 21.01
C LEU A 369 -5.70 15.49 20.82
N ALA A 370 -5.51 16.34 21.83
CA ALA A 370 -4.55 17.45 21.78
C ALA A 370 -3.11 17.00 21.99
N GLN A 371 -2.88 15.81 22.58
CA GLN A 371 -1.55 15.24 22.81
C GLN A 371 -1.08 14.31 21.68
N MET A 372 -1.98 13.98 20.74
CA MET A 372 -1.67 13.12 19.61
C MET A 372 -0.65 13.75 18.65
N PRO A 373 0.27 12.96 18.06
CA PRO A 373 1.20 13.47 17.09
C PRO A 373 0.49 13.97 15.83
N GLU A 374 1.13 14.87 15.08
CA GLU A 374 0.62 15.29 13.77
C GLU A 374 0.44 14.08 12.85
N LYS A 375 -0.62 14.11 12.05
CA LYS A 375 -0.93 13.08 11.06
C LYS A 375 -1.13 13.69 9.69
N TYR A 376 -0.91 12.93 8.65
CA TYR A 376 -1.34 13.25 7.30
C TYR A 376 -2.71 12.64 7.04
N LEU A 377 -3.64 13.48 6.61
CA LEU A 377 -4.79 13.05 5.83
C LEU A 377 -4.34 12.91 4.38
N ILE A 378 -4.47 11.70 3.84
CA ILE A 378 -4.19 11.36 2.45
C ILE A 378 -5.51 11.02 1.78
N PHE A 379 -5.74 11.53 0.58
CA PHE A 379 -6.96 11.23 -0.17
C PHE A 379 -6.75 11.36 -1.67
N THR A 380 -7.63 10.72 -2.44
CA THR A 380 -7.65 10.88 -3.89
C THR A 380 -8.64 11.98 -4.30
N THR A 381 -8.32 12.69 -5.36
CA THR A 381 -9.15 13.77 -5.93
C THR A 381 -8.88 13.91 -7.44
N GLY A 382 -9.65 14.75 -8.12
CA GLY A 382 -9.50 15.00 -9.55
C GLY A 382 -9.80 16.45 -9.93
N SER A 383 -8.79 17.32 -9.98
CA SER A 383 -9.03 18.71 -10.40
C SER A 383 -9.26 18.86 -11.91
N LYS A 384 -8.76 17.95 -12.75
CA LYS A 384 -8.88 18.05 -14.22
C LYS A 384 -10.10 17.32 -14.82
N THR A 385 -10.60 16.30 -14.14
CA THR A 385 -11.69 15.40 -14.54
C THR A 385 -12.32 14.80 -13.29
N TYR A 386 -13.55 14.29 -13.36
CA TYR A 386 -14.23 13.71 -12.21
C TYR A 386 -13.56 12.43 -11.67
N THR A 387 -12.74 11.76 -12.48
CA THR A 387 -12.00 10.56 -12.08
C THR A 387 -10.78 10.89 -11.22
N PRO A 388 -10.52 10.13 -10.15
CA PRO A 388 -9.36 10.37 -9.28
C PRO A 388 -8.04 10.16 -10.03
N HIS A 389 -7.20 11.19 -10.05
CA HIS A 389 -5.86 11.16 -10.68
C HIS A 389 -4.81 11.94 -9.90
N GLN A 390 -5.23 12.54 -8.78
CA GLN A 390 -4.39 13.31 -7.89
C GLN A 390 -4.50 12.78 -6.48
N ILE A 391 -3.39 12.85 -5.74
CA ILE A 391 -3.33 12.56 -4.32
C ILE A 391 -3.19 13.90 -3.60
N GLY A 392 -4.17 14.22 -2.76
CA GLY A 392 -4.12 15.34 -1.85
C GLY A 392 -3.54 14.91 -0.51
N LEU A 393 -2.62 15.71 0.02
CA LEU A 393 -2.10 15.57 1.38
C LEU A 393 -2.42 16.82 2.19
N LYS A 394 -2.99 16.63 3.38
CA LYS A 394 -3.29 17.67 4.35
C LYS A 394 -2.78 17.27 5.72
N ARG A 395 -2.06 18.15 6.41
CA ARG A 395 -1.66 17.93 7.80
C ARG A 395 -2.83 18.13 8.74
N ILE A 396 -3.09 17.12 9.56
CA ILE A 396 -3.97 17.19 10.72
C ILE A 396 -3.10 17.59 11.91
N LYS A 397 -3.31 18.81 12.40
CA LYS A 397 -2.73 19.27 13.67
C LYS A 397 -3.49 18.63 14.84
N PRO A 398 -2.89 18.53 16.03
CA PRO A 398 -3.59 18.03 17.21
C PRO A 398 -4.90 18.78 17.42
N VAL A 399 -5.98 18.02 17.62
CA VAL A 399 -7.34 18.54 17.64
C VAL A 399 -7.77 18.72 19.09
N THR A 400 -8.09 19.93 19.51
CA THR A 400 -8.73 20.16 20.81
C THR A 400 -10.24 20.20 20.61
N LEU A 401 -10.94 19.18 21.09
CA LEU A 401 -12.41 19.20 21.10
C LEU A 401 -12.93 20.06 22.25
N PRO A 402 -14.02 20.82 22.06
CA PRO A 402 -14.67 21.51 23.17
C PRO A 402 -15.16 20.49 24.22
N PRO A 403 -14.97 20.75 25.53
CA PRO A 403 -15.33 19.81 26.61
C PRO A 403 -16.84 19.56 26.73
N VAL A 404 -17.66 20.46 26.18
CA VAL A 404 -19.09 20.27 25.99
C VAL A 404 -19.42 20.72 24.58
N LEU A 405 -19.58 19.76 23.67
CA LEU A 405 -20.21 20.03 22.40
C LEU A 405 -21.70 20.25 22.70
N ALA A 406 -22.21 21.45 22.40
CA ALA A 406 -23.63 21.72 22.52
C ALA A 406 -24.38 20.60 21.78
N PRO A 407 -25.43 20.00 22.37
CA PRO A 407 -26.20 18.97 21.67
C PRO A 407 -26.55 19.55 20.30
N GLY A 408 -26.05 18.88 19.25
CA GLY A 408 -26.31 19.31 17.89
C GLY A 408 -27.81 19.49 17.70
N ILE A 409 -28.20 20.48 16.90
CA ILE A 409 -29.62 20.70 16.57
C ILE A 409 -30.26 19.38 16.13
N THR A 410 -31.36 18.99 16.81
CA THR A 410 -32.04 17.72 16.55
C THR A 410 -32.47 17.66 15.08
N LEU A 411 -32.77 16.47 14.54
CA LEU A 411 -33.31 16.38 13.17
C LEU A 411 -34.58 17.25 13.02
N GLN A 412 -35.39 17.29 14.07
CA GLN A 412 -36.60 18.10 14.14
C GLN A 412 -36.28 19.60 14.13
N ASP A 413 -35.25 20.02 14.87
CA ASP A 413 -34.75 21.40 14.85
C ASP A 413 -34.06 21.76 13.53
N ARG A 414 -33.33 20.84 12.88
CA ARG A 414 -32.76 21.03 11.54
C ARG A 414 -33.84 21.21 10.49
N LEU A 415 -34.91 20.41 10.58
CA LEU A 415 -36.06 20.54 9.69
C LEU A 415 -36.85 21.82 9.99
N ALA A 416 -36.99 22.20 11.26
CA ALA A 416 -37.61 23.44 11.70
C ALA A 416 -36.79 24.66 11.27
N GLU A 417 -35.47 24.65 11.41
CA GLU A 417 -34.55 25.69 10.96
C GLU A 417 -34.55 25.79 9.43
N ARG A 418 -34.63 24.66 8.71
CA ARG A 418 -34.76 24.66 7.25
C ARG A 418 -36.13 25.18 6.80
N ARG A 419 -37.19 24.99 7.59
CA ARG A 419 -38.53 25.57 7.38
C ARG A 419 -38.55 27.05 7.73
N GLU A 420 -37.99 27.45 8.87
CA GLU A 420 -37.82 28.83 9.30
C GLU A 420 -36.95 29.61 8.31
N ARG A 421 -35.87 29.02 7.79
CA ARG A 421 -35.01 29.66 6.80
C ARG A 421 -35.79 29.92 5.51
N ARG A 422 -36.55 28.93 5.02
CA ARG A 422 -37.45 29.13 3.87
C ARG A 422 -38.55 30.14 4.17
N GLN A 423 -39.05 30.19 5.41
CA GLN A 423 -40.09 31.12 5.83
C GLN A 423 -39.53 32.55 5.96
N ARG A 424 -38.35 32.74 6.53
CA ARG A 424 -37.61 34.02 6.59
C ARG A 424 -37.19 34.50 5.21
N GLU A 425 -36.86 33.58 4.29
CA GLU A 425 -36.60 33.90 2.88
C GLU A 425 -37.89 34.39 2.21
N ARG A 426 -39.03 33.70 2.40
CA ARG A 426 -40.36 34.14 1.90
C ARG A 426 -40.82 35.48 2.50
N GLU A 427 -40.67 35.66 3.82
CA GLU A 427 -41.02 36.90 4.52
C GLU A 427 -40.13 38.09 4.09
N ARG A 428 -38.86 37.83 3.72
CA ARG A 428 -37.98 38.84 3.12
C ARG A 428 -38.35 39.19 1.69
N GLU A 429 -38.71 38.19 0.88
CA GLU A 429 -39.23 38.37 -0.48
C GLU A 429 -40.53 39.20 -0.46
N ASP A 430 -41.45 38.86 0.44
CA ASP A 430 -42.70 39.61 0.67
C ASP A 430 -42.45 41.04 1.20
N ALA A 431 -41.37 41.24 1.97
CA ALA A 431 -40.93 42.55 2.47
C ALA A 431 -40.11 43.37 1.45
N GLY A 432 -39.91 42.87 0.22
CA GLY A 432 -39.23 43.60 -0.86
C GLY A 432 -37.72 43.78 -0.66
N PHE A 433 -37.09 43.04 0.25
CA PHE A 433 -35.64 43.01 0.35
C PHE A 433 -35.05 42.19 -0.81
N PRO A 434 -33.91 42.61 -1.41
CA PRO A 434 -33.25 41.80 -2.42
C PRO A 434 -32.87 40.43 -1.82
N PRO A 435 -32.96 39.33 -2.60
CA PRO A 435 -32.57 38.01 -2.12
C PRO A 435 -31.12 38.07 -1.62
N ARG A 436 -30.78 37.23 -0.62
CA ARG A 436 -29.36 37.03 -0.29
C ARG A 436 -28.71 36.59 -1.59
N VAL A 437 -27.78 37.39 -2.10
CA VAL A 437 -26.97 36.99 -3.24
C VAL A 437 -26.14 35.83 -2.71
N ASP A 438 -26.52 34.61 -3.10
CA ASP A 438 -25.68 33.45 -2.82
C ASP A 438 -24.28 33.77 -3.36
N PRO A 439 -23.22 33.43 -2.62
CA PRO A 439 -21.86 33.62 -3.10
C PRO A 439 -21.73 33.00 -4.49
N ASP A 440 -21.02 33.66 -5.40
CA ASP A 440 -20.75 33.07 -6.70
C ASP A 440 -19.82 31.87 -6.50
N TRP A 441 -20.40 30.68 -6.36
CA TRP A 441 -19.65 29.44 -6.13
C TRP A 441 -18.78 29.05 -7.32
N LEU A 442 -18.97 29.66 -8.49
CA LEU A 442 -18.12 29.47 -9.66
C LEU A 442 -16.86 30.35 -9.58
N ASP A 443 -16.90 31.46 -8.83
CA ASP A 443 -15.73 32.30 -8.54
C ASP A 443 -15.05 31.84 -7.25
N TYR A 444 -14.12 30.89 -7.38
CA TYR A 444 -13.36 30.39 -6.23
C TYR A 444 -12.66 31.52 -5.45
N ALA A 445 -12.17 32.58 -6.11
CA ALA A 445 -11.46 33.65 -5.42
C ALA A 445 -12.37 34.41 -4.44
N ALA A 446 -13.67 34.52 -4.75
CA ALA A 446 -14.66 35.16 -3.90
C ALA A 446 -15.11 34.30 -2.70
N VAL A 447 -14.86 32.98 -2.74
CA VAL A 447 -15.32 32.03 -1.71
C VAL A 447 -14.20 31.22 -1.06
N ALA A 448 -12.93 31.48 -1.42
CA ALA A 448 -11.77 30.72 -0.98
C ALA A 448 -11.62 30.70 0.55
N ASP A 449 -12.02 31.77 1.23
CA ASP A 449 -12.02 31.90 2.70
C ASP A 449 -12.92 30.88 3.41
N ARG A 450 -13.83 30.22 2.68
CA ARG A 450 -14.77 29.23 3.22
C ARG A 450 -14.27 27.79 3.14
N PHE A 451 -13.09 27.56 2.57
CA PHE A 451 -12.57 26.23 2.29
C PHE A 451 -11.12 26.09 2.75
N ASP A 452 -10.79 24.88 3.19
CA ASP A 452 -9.41 24.49 3.49
C ASP A 452 -8.63 24.24 2.21
N THR A 453 -7.36 24.64 2.24
CA THR A 453 -6.42 24.37 1.16
C THR A 453 -5.74 23.02 1.35
N ILE A 454 -5.38 22.37 0.24
CA ILE A 454 -4.56 21.15 0.26
C ILE A 454 -3.09 21.57 0.40
N ASP A 455 -2.33 20.92 1.29
CA ASP A 455 -0.94 21.32 1.56
C ASP A 455 0.00 20.85 0.43
N HIS A 456 -0.26 19.66 -0.12
CA HIS A 456 0.50 19.10 -1.24
C HIS A 456 -0.40 18.27 -2.16
N VAL A 457 -0.15 18.35 -3.47
CA VAL A 457 -0.90 17.60 -4.48
C VAL A 457 0.08 16.91 -5.42
N ILE A 458 -0.07 15.60 -5.59
CA ILE A 458 0.72 14.79 -6.52
C ILE A 458 -0.20 14.32 -7.64
N ASP A 459 0.13 14.64 -8.88
CA ASP A 459 -0.64 14.25 -10.06
C ASP A 459 0.05 13.07 -10.74
N LEU A 460 -0.64 11.93 -10.81
CA LEU A 460 -0.08 10.69 -11.35
C LEU A 460 -0.35 10.50 -12.84
N HIS A 461 -1.07 11.42 -13.49
CA HIS A 461 -1.44 11.30 -14.92
C HIS A 461 -2.07 9.93 -15.26
N GLY A 462 -2.91 9.43 -14.36
CA GLY A 462 -3.51 8.11 -14.42
C GLY A 462 -4.73 8.02 -13.51
N HIS A 463 -5.62 7.06 -13.77
CA HIS A 463 -6.75 6.80 -12.88
C HIS A 463 -6.24 6.03 -11.66
N ILE A 464 -6.34 6.62 -10.47
CA ILE A 464 -5.97 5.98 -9.20
C ILE A 464 -7.05 4.98 -8.79
N ILE A 465 -6.66 3.75 -8.50
CA ILE A 465 -7.58 2.64 -8.24
C ILE A 465 -7.30 1.92 -6.91
N GLY A 466 -6.21 2.26 -6.22
CA GLY A 466 -5.86 1.66 -4.93
C GLY A 466 -4.70 2.37 -4.27
N MET A 467 -4.69 2.37 -2.95
CA MET A 467 -3.60 2.94 -2.13
C MET A 467 -3.33 2.03 -0.94
N GLY A 468 -2.07 1.97 -0.49
CA GLY A 468 -1.64 1.23 0.69
C GLY A 468 -0.44 1.89 1.34
N LEU A 469 -0.35 1.85 2.67
CA LEU A 469 0.78 2.41 3.42
C LEU A 469 1.78 1.30 3.76
N SER A 470 3.07 1.63 3.78
CA SER A 470 4.04 0.77 4.44
C SER A 470 3.79 0.74 5.96
N PRO A 471 4.16 -0.35 6.67
CA PRO A 471 3.86 -0.49 8.11
C PRO A 471 4.42 0.64 8.99
N ASP A 472 5.52 1.26 8.57
CA ASP A 472 6.15 2.40 9.23
C ASP A 472 5.54 3.76 8.87
N HIS A 473 4.49 3.79 8.05
CA HIS A 473 3.81 4.99 7.52
C HIS A 473 4.76 5.92 6.75
N ARG A 474 5.88 5.40 6.26
CA ARG A 474 6.85 6.21 5.52
C ARG A 474 6.50 6.33 4.05
N PHE A 475 6.11 5.23 3.42
CA PHE A 475 5.85 5.17 2.00
C PHE A 475 4.38 4.92 1.72
N LEU A 476 3.85 5.65 0.76
CA LEU A 476 2.54 5.42 0.18
C LEU A 476 2.73 4.71 -1.16
N TYR A 477 2.09 3.55 -1.31
CA TYR A 477 2.04 2.77 -2.54
C TYR A 477 0.69 3.02 -3.22
N VAL A 478 0.71 3.31 -4.52
CA VAL A 478 -0.49 3.73 -5.26
C VAL A 478 -0.61 2.98 -6.57
N ASN A 479 -1.69 2.23 -6.71
CA ASN A 479 -2.07 1.62 -7.98
C ASN A 479 -2.72 2.68 -8.87
N SER A 480 -2.18 2.86 -10.07
CA SER A 480 -2.75 3.75 -11.07
C SER A 480 -2.79 3.09 -12.45
N ARG A 481 -3.78 3.46 -13.27
CA ARG A 481 -3.83 3.11 -14.69
C ARG A 481 -3.48 4.34 -15.50
N PRO A 482 -2.30 4.39 -16.15
CA PRO A 482 -1.81 5.60 -16.79
C PRO A 482 -2.65 5.98 -18.01
N TRP A 483 -2.71 7.28 -18.27
CA TRP A 483 -3.25 7.82 -19.51
C TRP A 483 -2.18 7.76 -20.62
N PRO A 484 -2.56 7.86 -21.91
CA PRO A 484 -1.59 8.02 -22.98
C PRO A 484 -0.64 9.18 -22.73
N SER A 485 0.63 8.99 -23.07
CA SER A 485 1.65 10.02 -22.93
C SER A 485 1.25 11.27 -23.72
N GLY A 486 1.30 12.43 -23.07
CA GLY A 486 0.92 13.71 -23.69
C GLY A 486 -0.58 13.95 -23.84
N TYR A 487 -1.46 13.04 -23.37
CA TYR A 487 -2.91 13.26 -23.39
C TYR A 487 -3.29 14.53 -22.60
N ARG A 488 -4.18 15.35 -23.16
CA ARG A 488 -4.72 16.53 -22.48
C ARG A 488 -6.23 16.42 -22.38
N ILE A 489 -6.75 16.52 -21.17
CA ILE A 489 -8.20 16.53 -20.91
C ILE A 489 -8.79 17.79 -21.52
N LYS A 490 -9.77 17.62 -22.42
CA LYS A 490 -10.51 18.72 -23.06
C LYS A 490 -11.88 18.94 -22.41
N ASN A 491 -12.52 17.85 -22.02
CA ASN A 491 -13.82 17.85 -21.36
C ASN A 491 -13.68 17.11 -20.02
N PRO A 492 -13.93 17.76 -18.87
CA PRO A 492 -13.82 17.12 -17.56
C PRO A 492 -14.84 15.99 -17.31
N LEU A 493 -15.89 15.90 -18.12
CA LEU A 493 -16.89 14.83 -18.06
C LEU A 493 -16.55 13.64 -18.96
N ASP A 494 -15.49 13.74 -19.77
CA ASP A 494 -15.02 12.67 -20.66
C ASP A 494 -13.65 12.20 -20.18
N PRO A 495 -13.60 11.15 -19.34
CA PRO A 495 -12.37 10.75 -18.68
C PRO A 495 -11.36 10.25 -19.73
N PRO A 496 -10.05 10.50 -19.54
CA PRO A 496 -9.01 10.03 -20.46
C PRO A 496 -9.06 8.52 -20.67
N PRO A 497 -8.78 8.02 -21.89
CA PRO A 497 -8.55 6.59 -22.06
C PRO A 497 -7.42 6.13 -21.12
N ILE A 498 -7.54 4.93 -20.58
CA ILE A 498 -6.62 4.36 -19.60
C ILE A 498 -6.00 3.07 -20.13
N ALA A 499 -4.74 2.81 -19.77
CA ALA A 499 -4.08 1.54 -20.08
C ALA A 499 -4.75 0.36 -19.36
N GLN A 500 -4.55 -0.86 -19.83
CA GLN A 500 -5.01 -2.05 -19.09
C GLN A 500 -4.02 -2.41 -17.97
N GLU A 501 -2.76 -2.06 -18.13
CA GLU A 501 -1.73 -2.29 -17.15
C GLU A 501 -1.86 -1.34 -15.97
N ILE A 502 -1.54 -1.85 -14.78
CA ILE A 502 -1.50 -1.10 -13.53
C ILE A 502 -0.05 -0.83 -13.17
N ASP A 503 0.25 0.44 -12.90
CA ASP A 503 1.53 0.91 -12.37
C ASP A 503 1.40 1.07 -10.84
N ILE A 504 2.45 0.71 -10.10
CA ILE A 504 2.52 0.95 -8.65
C ILE A 504 3.51 2.08 -8.39
N HIS A 505 3.02 3.25 -8.01
CA HIS A 505 3.84 4.38 -7.61
C HIS A 505 4.22 4.27 -6.13
N VAL A 506 5.44 4.67 -5.79
CA VAL A 506 5.94 4.71 -4.41
C VAL A 506 6.29 6.14 -4.06
N ILE A 507 5.61 6.69 -3.07
CA ILE A 507 5.73 8.09 -2.64
C ILE A 507 6.29 8.12 -1.23
N ASP A 508 7.37 8.87 -1.02
CA ASP A 508 7.91 9.11 0.32
C ASP A 508 7.12 10.23 1.00
N LEU A 509 6.45 9.93 2.12
CA LEU A 509 5.60 10.87 2.85
C LEU A 509 6.39 11.91 3.68
N VAL A 510 7.71 11.71 3.84
CA VAL A 510 8.60 12.71 4.45
C VAL A 510 8.97 13.77 3.43
N THR A 511 9.38 13.35 2.22
CA THR A 511 9.83 14.28 1.16
C THR A 511 8.69 14.74 0.24
N LEU A 512 7.54 14.07 0.30
CA LEU A 512 6.37 14.28 -0.54
C LEU A 512 6.67 14.11 -2.04
N LYS A 513 7.56 13.17 -2.38
CA LYS A 513 7.99 12.91 -3.75
C LYS A 513 7.84 11.45 -4.12
N GLU A 514 7.59 11.21 -5.40
CA GLU A 514 7.68 9.87 -5.98
C GLU A 514 9.13 9.42 -6.02
N VAL A 515 9.40 8.24 -5.45
CA VAL A 515 10.74 7.66 -5.29
C VAL A 515 10.90 6.31 -6.00
N GLY A 516 9.83 5.76 -6.54
CA GLY A 516 9.89 4.55 -7.34
C GLY A 516 8.58 4.32 -8.09
N THR A 517 8.68 3.61 -9.20
CA THR A 517 7.52 3.17 -9.96
C THR A 517 7.75 1.73 -10.38
N MET A 518 6.78 0.87 -10.12
CA MET A 518 6.77 -0.49 -10.62
C MET A 518 6.14 -0.53 -12.01
N LEU A 519 6.80 -1.20 -12.95
CA LEU A 519 6.21 -1.46 -14.25
C LEU A 519 5.37 -2.74 -14.25
N ARG A 520 4.13 -2.59 -14.72
CA ARG A 520 3.31 -3.51 -15.55
C ARG A 520 3.51 -5.01 -15.38
N ALA A 521 2.97 -5.57 -14.30
CA ALA A 521 2.82 -7.03 -14.19
C ALA A 521 1.36 -7.50 -14.17
N HIS A 522 0.46 -6.64 -13.70
CA HIS A 522 -0.92 -7.00 -13.40
C HIS A 522 -1.88 -6.00 -14.07
N LYS A 523 -3.09 -6.46 -14.41
CA LYS A 523 -3.99 -5.74 -15.34
C LYS A 523 -5.38 -5.53 -14.76
N ALA A 524 -6.03 -4.48 -15.25
CA ALA A 524 -7.44 -4.18 -15.09
C ALA A 524 -8.08 -3.88 -16.44
N TYR A 525 -9.34 -4.26 -16.58
CA TYR A 525 -10.14 -4.17 -17.80
C TYR A 525 -11.36 -3.27 -17.62
N THR A 526 -11.78 -3.01 -16.38
CA THR A 526 -12.92 -2.12 -16.07
C THR A 526 -12.78 -0.77 -16.79
N PRO A 527 -13.81 -0.27 -17.48
CA PRO A 527 -13.75 1.03 -18.13
C PRO A 527 -13.46 2.20 -17.18
N ASN A 528 -12.90 3.29 -17.71
CA ASN A 528 -12.53 4.48 -16.92
C ASN A 528 -13.72 5.27 -16.35
N ASN A 529 -14.93 5.04 -16.87
CA ASN A 529 -16.17 5.68 -16.44
C ASN A 529 -16.89 4.89 -15.34
N GLU A 530 -16.37 3.72 -14.97
CA GLU A 530 -16.84 2.92 -13.85
C GLU A 530 -15.92 3.07 -12.63
N CYS A 531 -16.50 2.91 -11.45
CA CYS A 531 -15.76 2.95 -10.20
C CYS A 531 -15.37 1.51 -9.81
N PHE A 532 -14.07 1.25 -9.71
CA PHE A 532 -13.52 -0.04 -9.31
C PHE A 532 -12.26 0.19 -8.46
N PHE A 533 -12.02 -0.73 -7.53
CA PHE A 533 -10.92 -0.65 -6.58
C PHE A 533 -10.12 -1.95 -6.61
N ILE A 534 -8.81 -1.82 -6.56
CA ILE A 534 -7.89 -2.93 -6.37
C ILE A 534 -7.06 -2.59 -5.14
N PHE A 535 -7.42 -3.21 -4.02
CA PHE A 535 -6.75 -2.99 -2.75
C PHE A 535 -5.42 -3.73 -2.73
N LEU A 536 -4.36 -2.97 -2.50
CA LEU A 536 -3.01 -3.46 -2.31
C LEU A 536 -2.64 -3.38 -0.82
N ASP A 537 -1.68 -4.19 -0.42
CA ASP A 537 -1.15 -4.16 0.94
C ASP A 537 0.37 -4.31 0.93
N VAL A 538 1.02 -3.85 2.00
CA VAL A 538 2.48 -3.75 2.12
C VAL A 538 2.91 -4.22 3.50
N CYS A 539 3.82 -5.18 3.55
CA CYS A 539 4.53 -5.57 4.77
C CYS A 539 6.02 -5.22 4.66
N ASP A 540 6.82 -5.56 5.66
CA ASP A 540 8.24 -5.17 5.71
C ASP A 540 9.05 -5.61 4.48
N HIS A 541 8.79 -6.80 3.97
CA HIS A 541 9.57 -7.39 2.87
C HIS A 541 8.84 -7.40 1.55
N TYR A 542 7.51 -7.29 1.56
CA TYR A 542 6.71 -7.54 0.37
C TYR A 542 5.66 -6.45 0.14
N VAL A 543 5.31 -6.28 -1.12
CA VAL A 543 4.10 -5.57 -1.56
C VAL A 543 3.26 -6.55 -2.37
N ALA A 544 1.95 -6.52 -2.19
CA ALA A 544 1.03 -7.34 -2.94
C ALA A 544 -0.13 -6.51 -3.49
N SER A 545 -0.67 -6.94 -4.63
CA SER A 545 -1.85 -6.32 -5.24
C SER A 545 -2.72 -7.37 -5.92
N GLY A 546 -4.03 -7.12 -5.93
CA GLY A 546 -4.98 -7.84 -6.78
C GLY A 546 -4.90 -7.41 -8.25
N ALA A 547 -5.67 -8.07 -9.10
CA ALA A 547 -5.85 -7.73 -10.51
C ALA A 547 -7.08 -8.39 -11.14
N GLU A 548 -7.57 -7.80 -12.23
CA GLU A 548 -8.68 -8.35 -13.02
C GLU A 548 -8.25 -9.42 -14.02
N ASP A 549 -6.94 -9.70 -14.12
CA ASP A 549 -6.40 -10.84 -14.88
C ASP A 549 -6.50 -12.17 -14.12
N LYS A 550 -7.32 -12.20 -13.05
CA LYS A 550 -7.63 -13.37 -12.20
C LYS A 550 -6.48 -13.83 -11.32
N HIS A 551 -5.51 -12.96 -11.08
CA HIS A 551 -4.37 -13.25 -10.22
C HIS A 551 -4.16 -12.13 -9.20
N GLY A 552 -3.79 -12.52 -7.98
CA GLY A 552 -3.03 -11.63 -7.09
C GLY A 552 -1.55 -11.73 -7.42
N TYR A 553 -0.77 -10.72 -7.06
CA TYR A 553 0.66 -10.68 -7.31
C TYR A 553 1.41 -10.26 -6.05
N LEU A 554 2.62 -10.82 -5.87
CA LEU A 554 3.52 -10.52 -4.77
C LEU A 554 4.89 -10.11 -5.31
N TRP A 555 5.44 -9.01 -4.77
CA TRP A 555 6.78 -8.55 -5.08
C TRP A 555 7.64 -8.38 -3.82
N ASP A 556 8.93 -8.64 -3.97
CA ASP A 556 9.92 -8.25 -2.95
C ASP A 556 10.18 -6.74 -3.01
N ARG A 557 10.08 -6.05 -1.87
CA ARG A 557 10.29 -4.59 -1.78
C ARG A 557 11.73 -4.18 -2.03
N HIS A 558 12.71 -5.03 -1.76
CA HIS A 558 14.11 -4.66 -1.91
C HIS A 558 14.64 -5.01 -3.29
N TYR A 559 14.52 -6.26 -3.71
CA TYR A 559 15.00 -6.72 -5.00
C TYR A 559 14.06 -6.32 -6.16
N GLY A 560 12.84 -5.92 -5.84
CA GLY A 560 11.83 -5.48 -6.81
C GLY A 560 11.27 -6.62 -7.65
N VAL A 561 11.55 -7.88 -7.33
CA VAL A 561 11.16 -9.01 -8.20
C VAL A 561 9.77 -9.55 -7.88
N CYS A 562 9.05 -10.00 -8.90
CA CYS A 562 7.78 -10.72 -8.72
C CYS A 562 8.07 -12.12 -8.18
N LEU A 563 7.61 -12.42 -6.97
CA LEU A 563 7.87 -13.69 -6.28
C LEU A 563 6.74 -14.70 -6.48
N ALA A 564 5.49 -14.25 -6.58
CA ALA A 564 4.34 -15.13 -6.70
C ALA A 564 3.20 -14.52 -7.52
N LYS A 565 2.40 -15.42 -8.11
CA LYS A 565 1.08 -15.14 -8.67
C LYS A 565 0.06 -16.02 -7.96
N TYR A 566 -1.03 -15.43 -7.48
CA TYR A 566 -2.07 -16.09 -6.69
C TYR A 566 -3.30 -16.33 -7.56
N PRO A 567 -3.46 -17.54 -8.15
CA PRO A 567 -4.54 -17.80 -9.09
C PRO A 567 -5.91 -17.82 -8.42
N HIS A 568 -6.88 -17.18 -9.06
CA HIS A 568 -8.32 -17.23 -8.79
C HIS A 568 -9.08 -17.55 -10.08
N THR A 569 -10.37 -17.86 -10.01
CA THR A 569 -11.17 -18.11 -11.23
C THR A 569 -11.79 -16.83 -11.80
N ASP A 570 -11.73 -15.74 -11.03
CA ASP A 570 -12.19 -14.40 -11.39
C ASP A 570 -11.29 -13.31 -10.77
N VAL A 571 -11.65 -12.03 -10.95
CA VAL A 571 -10.92 -10.84 -10.46
C VAL A 571 -10.50 -10.98 -9.00
N VAL A 572 -9.25 -10.64 -8.68
CA VAL A 572 -8.77 -10.50 -7.29
C VAL A 572 -8.90 -9.05 -6.86
N ASN A 573 -9.80 -8.77 -5.91
CA ASN A 573 -10.16 -7.41 -5.50
C ASN A 573 -9.23 -6.84 -4.41
N SER A 574 -8.80 -7.69 -3.49
CA SER A 574 -8.04 -7.26 -2.31
C SER A 574 -7.08 -8.34 -1.86
N VAL A 575 -5.96 -7.89 -1.31
CA VAL A 575 -4.94 -8.72 -0.67
C VAL A 575 -4.57 -8.09 0.66
N ALA A 576 -4.23 -8.90 1.66
CA ALA A 576 -3.75 -8.40 2.94
C ALA A 576 -2.71 -9.35 3.56
N PHE A 577 -1.63 -8.79 4.10
CA PHE A 577 -0.63 -9.51 4.87
C PHE A 577 -1.06 -9.63 6.33
N ASN A 578 -0.63 -10.70 6.99
CA ASN A 578 -0.67 -10.75 8.44
C ASN A 578 0.43 -9.83 9.01
N PRO A 579 0.12 -8.78 9.80
CA PRO A 579 1.11 -7.83 10.30
C PRO A 579 2.14 -8.43 11.26
N ARG A 580 1.85 -9.62 11.84
CA ARG A 580 2.75 -10.33 12.76
C ARG A 580 3.41 -11.55 12.12
N ASP A 581 2.98 -11.95 10.94
CA ASP A 581 3.55 -13.05 10.17
C ASP A 581 3.61 -12.69 8.68
N ASN A 582 4.76 -12.16 8.24
CA ASN A 582 5.02 -11.86 6.81
C ASN A 582 4.94 -13.10 5.91
N GLY A 583 4.93 -14.31 6.49
CA GLY A 583 4.71 -15.57 5.81
C GLY A 583 3.24 -15.95 5.63
N MET A 584 2.28 -15.09 5.98
CA MET A 584 0.85 -15.28 5.75
C MET A 584 0.26 -14.10 4.95
N LEU A 585 -0.51 -14.42 3.91
CA LEU A 585 -1.24 -13.46 3.09
C LEU A 585 -2.62 -14.02 2.74
N VAL A 586 -3.64 -13.16 2.66
CA VAL A 586 -5.00 -13.52 2.27
C VAL A 586 -5.36 -12.77 0.98
N THR A 587 -6.04 -13.45 0.06
CA THR A 587 -6.59 -12.86 -1.17
C THR A 587 -8.10 -13.06 -1.24
N THR A 588 -8.83 -12.05 -1.73
CA THR A 588 -10.29 -12.10 -1.92
C THR A 588 -10.66 -11.81 -3.38
N SER A 589 -11.71 -12.46 -3.88
CA SER A 589 -12.02 -12.44 -5.31
C SER A 589 -13.51 -12.38 -5.62
N ASP A 590 -13.80 -11.93 -6.84
CA ASP A 590 -15.07 -12.07 -7.53
C ASP A 590 -15.50 -13.53 -7.76
N ASP A 591 -14.61 -14.51 -7.55
CA ASP A 591 -14.96 -15.94 -7.56
C ASP A 591 -15.64 -16.44 -6.27
N TYR A 592 -15.93 -15.51 -5.35
CA TYR A 592 -16.62 -15.72 -4.07
C TYR A 592 -15.75 -16.45 -3.04
N THR A 593 -14.48 -16.68 -3.34
CA THR A 593 -13.55 -17.35 -2.44
C THR A 593 -12.60 -16.37 -1.77
N VAL A 594 -12.19 -16.76 -0.56
CA VAL A 594 -11.08 -16.18 0.18
C VAL A 594 -9.98 -17.24 0.22
N LYS A 595 -8.78 -16.94 -0.28
CA LYS A 595 -7.66 -17.88 -0.24
C LYS A 595 -6.63 -17.43 0.76
N VAL A 596 -6.18 -18.38 1.58
CA VAL A 596 -5.16 -18.16 2.60
C VAL A 596 -3.86 -18.78 2.12
N TRP A 597 -2.82 -17.94 2.05
CA TRP A 597 -1.50 -18.29 1.56
C TRP A 597 -0.51 -18.30 2.71
N ARG A 598 0.27 -19.36 2.83
CA ARG A 598 1.31 -19.52 3.84
C ARG A 598 2.66 -19.81 3.21
N SER A 599 3.71 -19.37 3.88
CA SER A 599 5.06 -19.74 3.55
C SER A 599 5.31 -21.20 3.94
N ARG A 600 6.32 -21.81 3.35
CA ARG A 600 6.72 -23.17 3.76
C ARG A 600 7.25 -23.17 5.18
N ALA A 601 7.94 -22.10 5.57
CA ALA A 601 8.48 -21.93 6.90
C ALA A 601 7.39 -21.98 7.97
N THR A 602 6.24 -21.36 7.70
CA THR A 602 5.12 -21.29 8.65
C THR A 602 4.21 -22.52 8.56
N LEU A 603 4.02 -23.09 7.37
CA LEU A 603 3.12 -24.24 7.19
C LEU A 603 3.71 -25.59 7.63
N GLU A 604 5.02 -25.82 7.41
CA GLU A 604 5.64 -27.12 7.73
C GLU A 604 5.51 -27.54 9.21
N PRO A 605 5.72 -26.65 10.19
CA PRO A 605 5.48 -26.98 11.61
C PRO A 605 4.03 -27.34 11.92
N LEU A 606 3.06 -26.76 11.19
CA LEU A 606 1.63 -26.92 11.44
C LEU A 606 1.07 -28.25 10.89
N VAL A 607 1.55 -28.69 9.72
CA VAL A 607 0.98 -29.84 8.98
C VAL A 607 1.92 -31.05 8.97
N GLY A 608 3.19 -30.87 9.35
CA GLY A 608 4.24 -31.89 9.28
C GLY A 608 4.79 -32.09 7.86
N VAL A 609 6.06 -32.52 7.78
CA VAL A 609 6.85 -32.61 6.53
C VAL A 609 6.25 -33.55 5.47
N SER A 610 5.44 -34.53 5.86
CA SER A 610 4.97 -35.60 4.95
C SER A 610 3.95 -35.13 3.89
N ARG A 611 3.26 -33.99 4.11
CA ARG A 611 2.32 -33.38 3.14
C ARG A 611 2.96 -32.28 2.27
N THR A 612 4.23 -31.92 2.49
CA THR A 612 4.97 -30.93 1.67
C THR A 612 5.91 -31.60 0.64
N ASN A 613 5.89 -32.94 0.55
CA ASN A 613 6.81 -33.79 -0.22
C ASN A 613 6.78 -33.62 -1.75
N HIS A 614 5.83 -32.89 -2.33
CA HIS A 614 5.79 -32.63 -3.78
C HIS A 614 6.65 -31.44 -4.23
N LEU A 615 7.43 -30.85 -3.33
CA LEU A 615 8.11 -29.60 -3.56
C LEU A 615 9.60 -29.73 -3.21
N PRO A 616 10.51 -29.07 -3.95
CA PRO A 616 11.94 -29.26 -3.77
C PRO A 616 12.33 -28.99 -2.32
N ARG A 617 12.98 -29.97 -1.66
CA ARG A 617 13.61 -29.82 -0.34
C ARG A 617 14.52 -28.59 -0.37
N ALA A 618 14.02 -27.46 0.11
CA ALA A 618 14.81 -26.26 0.27
C ALA A 618 15.75 -26.43 1.48
N VAL A 619 16.91 -25.80 1.34
CA VAL A 619 18.03 -25.52 2.26
C VAL A 619 17.77 -25.73 3.77
N LYS A 620 17.52 -26.97 4.20
CA LYS A 620 17.60 -27.36 5.62
C LYS A 620 19.03 -27.70 5.98
N GLY A 621 19.90 -26.70 5.96
CA GLY A 621 21.23 -26.81 6.55
C GLY A 621 21.13 -26.69 8.07
N HIS A 622 20.84 -27.78 8.77
CA HIS A 622 21.20 -27.85 10.19
C HIS A 622 22.73 -27.95 10.26
N GLN A 623 23.38 -27.03 10.97
CA GLN A 623 24.74 -27.25 11.48
C GLN A 623 24.70 -28.42 12.47
N LYS A 624 24.66 -29.66 11.98
CA LYS A 624 25.09 -30.80 12.77
C LYS A 624 26.60 -30.87 12.65
N ASN A 625 27.29 -30.43 13.70
CA ASN A 625 28.68 -30.78 13.94
C ASN A 625 28.86 -32.28 13.65
N PRO A 626 29.65 -32.68 12.64
CA PRO A 626 29.87 -34.09 12.38
C PRO A 626 30.80 -34.62 13.48
N ARG A 627 30.22 -35.18 14.55
CA ARG A 627 30.93 -36.19 15.33
C ARG A 627 31.14 -37.38 14.41
N CYS A 628 32.38 -37.55 13.95
CA CYS A 628 32.86 -38.77 13.31
C CYS A 628 32.45 -39.99 14.14
N ASN A 629 31.63 -40.87 13.57
CA ASN A 629 31.68 -42.28 13.93
C ASN A 629 32.20 -43.02 12.70
N MET A 630 33.51 -43.28 12.72
CA MET A 630 34.10 -44.35 11.92
C MET A 630 33.36 -45.65 12.27
N LYS A 631 32.80 -46.33 11.27
CA LYS A 631 32.88 -47.79 11.12
C LYS A 631 32.19 -48.24 9.84
N LYS A 632 32.94 -49.05 9.07
CA LYS A 632 32.54 -49.93 7.96
C LYS A 632 32.36 -49.28 6.58
N CYS A 633 33.49 -49.08 5.90
CA CYS A 633 33.57 -49.50 4.49
C CYS A 633 34.28 -50.87 4.47
N VAL A 634 33.49 -51.88 4.15
CA VAL A 634 33.94 -53.21 3.73
C VAL A 634 33.97 -53.16 2.20
N THR A 635 35.14 -53.49 1.63
CA THR A 635 35.39 -53.99 0.26
C THR A 635 34.22 -54.00 -0.72
N LEU A 636 34.33 -53.23 -1.81
CA LEU A 636 34.78 -53.69 -3.13
C LEU A 636 35.16 -52.49 -4.01
#